data_AF-A0A7Y2U907-F1
#
_entry.id   AF-A0A7Y2U907-F1
#
_cell.length_a   1.000
_cell.length_b   1.000
_cell.length_c   1.000
_cell.angle_alpha   90.00
_cell.angle_beta   90.00
_cell.angle_gamma   90.00
#
_symmetry.space_group_name_H-M   'P 1'
#
loop_
_entity.id
_entity.type
_entity.pdbx_description
1 polymer ?
#
loop_
_entity_poly.entity_id
_entity_poly.type
_entity_poly.pdbx_seq_one_letter_code
_entity_poly.pdbx_strand_id
1 'polypeptide(L)'
;MALIEANNPAEPGKKFHDYTTRAVGLLTNTATGGWRKDLSILSEQWDDIYADYPTGKLPLFRFSPEEGDTSLVTKPTQSNYTPDQSTLYPWNEYSLFSSQKWPNTWYAASSSWQSLVNFATLYKNFSYNSGTAESPFVWAPVMKWRWRGSEKDATDQEFFDYNHTPRIHPIIARFQFIVYIRARQDPRRPNKYMTELLYSPVVTLWNPFNVRLRVNNPGAPSSGIVIGGKRSFPAAFTAQPRQWYADPYSIPLDKYRLLNNGNFQYMDTNGNFANQYDNHLQQNIDLYNPNGTRANTMVDLRTWGANLPTGELVFEPGEVRIFTPDGDSERRFGGTAFGMKSGYSPAAPAGLAVGSRGNLSLDSFFWYVLKNEAYTQPFKFRSPGRGLNVSFGTNTGGSYTTGVLYSGVGQEMMSMTALTNGNRAKVYWPEDDFVPHGYTVAEIASVPAMPLYSITLGPRLTIGTGVGTAQSRPTKGLLQNDPLAGMSLVDPGIDNQNSHPANGNFEMSYNTLAFGSSLTPNLSDREGFMVTGFQSGDGLSRLITHELPLRPMASIVELQAWNPRGKNPMPPFQSHLIGNSDATPMIPSDDIVPSTMTPNNMAENLQHDDAYCANHLLFDDWFVSSIAPQPRTLGGNIQKDIYTTFRDFLTGEEQLTNRAYQGIPADMGLSTSKAEDRAKEIIDSYDGWLKVASLLEVTGMFNINSTSVNAWKALLGHARSRDQIAMHGNNQIVAKDVSSDHAVTRGSVATDVQAGEDNAFGGQFAKASEYTGFRSLTDEQIEDLAEKVVEQVRLRGPFLSLSEFVNRQLSSDKNLAAAGAVQTAINNLDDDPMSVLRDPDNFLSDQTMASKAEGGSQVDGKRLQGVDYEFEEAAEGSSAYGMPGWIRQADVLRPIAPVLSARDDTFTIRAYGDSVDATGKVLARAWCEAVVQRTRDFCDETEDADSIEPPSSNVNQIFGRRYVIKSFRWLNSDEI
;
A
#
# COMPACT_ATOMS: atom_id res chain seq x y z
N MET A 1 -5.02 -46.61 -14.68
CA MET A 1 -6.23 -46.47 -15.52
C MET A 1 -6.86 -47.85 -15.73
N ALA A 2 -8.07 -48.05 -15.20
CA ALA A 2 -9.08 -49.07 -15.58
C ALA A 2 -9.96 -49.34 -14.36
N LEU A 3 -11.05 -48.58 -14.19
CA LEU A 3 -12.24 -48.88 -13.38
C LEU A 3 -13.21 -47.68 -13.48
N ILE A 4 -13.82 -47.52 -14.66
CA ILE A 4 -15.05 -46.76 -14.84
C ILE A 4 -15.99 -47.67 -15.63
N GLU A 5 -16.79 -48.45 -14.92
CA GLU A 5 -18.04 -49.01 -15.46
C GLU A 5 -19.21 -48.37 -14.71
N ALA A 6 -20.24 -48.00 -15.47
CA ALA A 6 -21.27 -47.08 -15.01
C ALA A 6 -22.42 -47.80 -14.31
N ASN A 7 -22.81 -47.30 -13.13
CA ASN A 7 -24.20 -47.08 -12.68
C ASN A 7 -24.22 -46.69 -11.19
N ASN A 8 -23.60 -45.56 -10.84
CA ASN A 8 -23.78 -44.95 -9.52
C ASN A 8 -24.56 -43.63 -9.69
N PRO A 9 -25.79 -43.51 -9.13
CA PRO A 9 -26.56 -42.26 -9.16
C PRO A 9 -26.07 -41.23 -8.12
N ALA A 10 -24.91 -41.46 -7.51
CA ALA A 10 -24.21 -40.45 -6.74
C ALA A 10 -23.80 -39.28 -7.65
N GLU A 11 -24.68 -38.27 -7.75
CA GLU A 11 -24.32 -36.92 -8.15
C GLU A 11 -23.26 -36.42 -7.15
N PRO A 12 -21.96 -36.33 -7.51
CA PRO A 12 -20.93 -35.94 -6.55
C PRO A 12 -21.16 -34.50 -6.05
N GLY A 13 -21.79 -33.68 -6.89
CA GLY A 13 -22.24 -32.33 -6.60
C GLY A 13 -23.19 -32.16 -5.40
N LYS A 14 -23.72 -33.25 -4.83
CA LYS A 14 -24.71 -33.22 -3.72
C LYS A 14 -24.21 -33.79 -2.39
N LYS A 15 -22.97 -34.26 -2.28
CA LYS A 15 -22.39 -34.78 -1.02
C LYS A 15 -21.01 -34.17 -0.77
N PHE A 16 -20.95 -33.08 0.00
CA PHE A 16 -19.73 -32.34 0.27
C PHE A 16 -19.51 -32.04 1.76
N HIS A 17 -18.23 -31.81 2.07
CA HIS A 17 -17.58 -31.63 3.37
C HIS A 17 -18.39 -30.85 4.42
N ASP A 18 -18.78 -31.54 5.51
CA ASP A 18 -19.26 -30.93 6.75
C ASP A 18 -18.08 -30.48 7.62
N TYR A 19 -18.17 -29.30 8.24
CA TYR A 19 -17.17 -28.84 9.20
C TYR A 19 -17.37 -29.50 10.56
N THR A 20 -16.26 -29.89 11.19
CA THR A 20 -16.24 -30.37 12.58
C THR A 20 -15.03 -29.83 13.31
N THR A 21 -15.25 -29.31 14.51
CA THR A 21 -14.19 -28.82 15.42
C THR A 21 -13.26 -29.93 15.92
N ARG A 22 -13.52 -31.19 15.54
CA ARG A 22 -12.69 -32.36 15.85
C ARG A 22 -11.91 -32.91 14.66
N ALA A 23 -12.03 -32.32 13.47
CA ALA A 23 -11.15 -32.66 12.36
C ALA A 23 -9.71 -32.28 12.71
N VAL A 24 -8.75 -33.13 12.35
CA VAL A 24 -7.33 -32.87 12.56
C VAL A 24 -6.62 -32.91 11.20
N GLY A 25 -5.86 -31.85 10.93
CA GLY A 25 -5.13 -31.64 9.70
C GLY A 25 -3.61 -31.65 9.88
N LEU A 26 -2.88 -31.86 8.79
CA LEU A 26 -1.44 -31.76 8.72
C LEU A 26 -1.04 -30.51 7.93
N LEU A 27 0.02 -29.82 8.36
CA LEU A 27 0.58 -28.65 7.66
C LEU A 27 1.36 -29.07 6.40
N THR A 28 0.66 -29.64 5.42
CA THR A 28 1.23 -30.09 4.15
C THR A 28 1.00 -29.07 3.03
N ASN A 29 1.93 -29.02 2.06
CA ASN A 29 1.75 -28.25 0.84
C ASN A 29 0.79 -29.04 -0.07
N THR A 30 -0.40 -28.48 -0.32
CA THR A 30 -1.46 -29.18 -1.07
C THR A 30 -1.22 -29.22 -2.57
N ALA A 31 -0.42 -28.29 -3.12
CA ALA A 31 -0.12 -28.21 -4.54
C ALA A 31 0.91 -29.26 -4.96
N THR A 32 2.06 -29.33 -4.27
CA THR A 32 3.21 -30.18 -4.64
C THR A 32 3.45 -31.36 -3.71
N GLY A 33 2.77 -31.44 -2.56
CA GLY A 33 3.09 -32.38 -1.49
C GLY A 33 4.27 -31.90 -0.63
N GLY A 34 4.61 -32.68 0.39
CA GLY A 34 5.61 -32.32 1.41
C GLY A 34 5.04 -31.52 2.59
N TRP A 35 5.92 -31.12 3.50
CA TRP A 35 5.61 -30.24 4.63
C TRP A 35 5.65 -28.76 4.20
N ARG A 36 4.84 -27.89 4.85
CA ARG A 36 4.99 -26.44 4.70
C ARG A 36 6.15 -25.92 5.54
N LYS A 37 6.73 -24.81 5.09
CA LYS A 37 7.87 -24.13 5.69
C LYS A 37 7.40 -23.09 6.71
N ASP A 38 7.97 -23.06 7.90
CA ASP A 38 7.63 -22.04 8.90
C ASP A 38 8.42 -20.75 8.69
N LEU A 39 7.68 -19.68 8.47
CA LEU A 39 8.23 -18.35 8.32
C LEU A 39 8.73 -17.77 9.67
N SER A 40 8.16 -18.22 10.78
CA SER A 40 8.49 -17.72 12.13
C SER A 40 9.93 -18.09 12.48
N ILE A 41 10.24 -19.38 12.57
CA ILE A 41 11.58 -19.88 12.87
C ILE A 41 12.59 -19.39 11.82
N LEU A 42 12.27 -19.44 10.52
CA LEU A 42 13.17 -18.92 9.49
C LEU A 42 13.53 -17.45 9.72
N SER A 43 12.57 -16.59 10.03
CA SER A 43 12.83 -15.16 10.21
C SER A 43 13.62 -14.86 11.49
N GLU A 44 13.41 -15.63 12.55
CA GLU A 44 14.10 -15.45 13.83
C GLU A 44 15.54 -16.00 13.81
N GLN A 45 15.79 -17.06 13.03
CA GLN A 45 17.09 -17.72 12.87
C GLN A 45 17.82 -17.33 11.56
N TRP A 46 17.30 -16.34 10.81
CA TRP A 46 17.76 -15.97 9.47
C TRP A 46 19.26 -15.67 9.38
N ASP A 47 19.84 -15.12 10.44
CA ASP A 47 21.25 -14.76 10.41
C ASP A 47 22.18 -15.97 10.51
N ASP A 48 21.82 -16.95 11.33
CA ASP A 48 22.63 -18.12 11.68
C ASP A 48 22.41 -19.29 10.70
N ILE A 49 21.17 -19.58 10.27
CA ILE A 49 20.84 -20.71 9.37
C ILE A 49 21.77 -20.77 8.14
N TYR A 50 22.09 -19.62 7.54
CA TYR A 50 22.90 -19.56 6.32
C TYR A 50 24.37 -19.99 6.50
N ALA A 51 24.92 -19.90 7.72
CA ALA A 51 26.28 -20.36 8.02
C ALA A 51 26.34 -21.89 8.12
N ASP A 52 25.28 -22.50 8.64
CA ASP A 52 25.20 -23.94 8.90
C ASP A 52 24.56 -24.74 7.75
N TYR A 53 23.83 -24.07 6.84
CA TYR A 53 23.20 -24.74 5.70
C TYR A 53 24.26 -25.25 4.69
N PRO A 54 24.26 -26.56 4.30
CA PRO A 54 25.37 -27.20 3.59
C PRO A 54 25.84 -26.56 2.26
N THR A 55 25.00 -25.75 1.61
CA THR A 55 25.27 -25.08 0.32
C THR A 55 25.51 -23.57 0.45
N GLY A 56 25.32 -22.98 1.64
CA GLY A 56 25.24 -21.53 1.84
C GLY A 56 24.03 -20.87 1.16
N LYS A 57 23.01 -21.65 0.76
CA LYS A 57 21.80 -21.18 0.05
C LYS A 57 20.55 -21.93 0.54
N LEU A 58 19.44 -21.23 0.77
CA LEU A 58 18.23 -21.81 1.38
C LEU A 58 17.12 -22.12 0.37
N PRO A 59 16.37 -23.22 0.52
CA PRO A 59 15.24 -23.60 -0.35
C PRO A 59 14.00 -22.72 -0.12
N LEU A 60 14.11 -21.42 -0.38
CA LEU A 60 13.03 -20.45 -0.15
C LEU A 60 11.93 -20.54 -1.22
N PHE A 61 12.25 -21.03 -2.41
CA PHE A 61 11.26 -21.32 -3.45
C PHE A 61 10.73 -22.75 -3.34
N ARG A 62 9.59 -23.01 -3.99
CA ARG A 62 9.10 -24.38 -4.23
C ARG A 62 10.15 -25.18 -4.98
N PHE A 63 10.08 -26.51 -4.92
CA PHE A 63 10.92 -27.39 -5.74
C PHE A 63 10.53 -27.33 -7.22
N SER A 64 10.97 -26.23 -7.82
CA SER A 64 11.00 -25.81 -9.21
C SER A 64 9.71 -25.42 -9.96
N PRO A 65 9.76 -24.37 -10.81
CA PRO A 65 8.87 -24.16 -11.95
C PRO A 65 9.19 -25.05 -13.18
N GLU A 66 10.45 -25.46 -13.40
CA GLU A 66 10.89 -26.31 -14.52
C GLU A 66 11.90 -27.41 -14.11
N GLU A 67 11.93 -28.56 -14.79
CA GLU A 67 12.81 -29.68 -14.43
C GLU A 67 14.31 -29.32 -14.58
N GLY A 68 15.00 -29.14 -13.45
CA GLY A 68 16.45 -28.87 -13.38
C GLY A 68 16.85 -27.57 -12.65
N ASP A 69 15.90 -26.69 -12.35
CA ASP A 69 16.16 -25.41 -11.68
C ASP A 69 16.39 -25.54 -10.16
N THR A 70 17.11 -24.57 -9.60
CA THR A 70 17.45 -24.51 -8.17
C THR A 70 16.44 -23.70 -7.37
N SER A 71 15.87 -24.29 -6.32
CA SER A 71 15.08 -23.58 -5.30
C SER A 71 15.93 -22.79 -4.29
N LEU A 72 17.27 -22.95 -4.34
CA LEU A 72 18.22 -22.45 -3.36
C LEU A 72 18.63 -20.98 -3.58
N VAL A 73 18.23 -20.13 -2.64
CA VAL A 73 18.43 -18.67 -2.64
C VAL A 73 19.63 -18.25 -1.79
N THR A 74 20.47 -17.37 -2.34
CA THR A 74 21.65 -16.82 -1.66
C THR A 74 21.26 -15.67 -0.73
N LYS A 75 21.83 -15.62 0.49
CA LYS A 75 21.60 -14.51 1.43
C LYS A 75 22.19 -13.21 0.89
N PRO A 76 21.45 -12.08 0.91
CA PRO A 76 22.07 -10.77 0.85
C PRO A 76 23.03 -10.55 2.02
N THR A 77 24.18 -9.96 1.76
CA THR A 77 25.16 -9.56 2.79
C THR A 77 25.63 -8.14 2.52
N GLN A 78 26.33 -7.52 3.47
CA GLN A 78 26.90 -6.18 3.26
C GLN A 78 27.78 -6.14 1.99
N SER A 79 28.71 -7.09 1.84
CA SER A 79 29.62 -7.16 0.68
C SER A 79 28.98 -7.70 -0.61
N ASN A 80 27.77 -8.26 -0.53
CA ASN A 80 26.98 -8.69 -1.69
C ASN A 80 25.48 -8.49 -1.40
N TYR A 81 25.02 -7.26 -1.57
CA TYR A 81 23.66 -6.82 -1.25
C TYR A 81 22.66 -7.02 -2.41
N THR A 82 23.09 -7.55 -3.56
CA THR A 82 22.22 -7.90 -4.70
C THR A 82 22.54 -9.29 -5.27
N PRO A 83 22.58 -10.38 -4.47
CA PRO A 83 22.82 -11.69 -5.01
C PRO A 83 21.61 -12.17 -5.81
N ASP A 84 21.88 -12.97 -6.83
CA ASP A 84 20.87 -13.51 -7.75
C ASP A 84 19.79 -14.29 -6.98
N GLN A 85 18.54 -14.17 -7.43
CA GLN A 85 17.35 -14.80 -6.84
C GLN A 85 17.01 -14.41 -5.38
N SER A 86 17.66 -13.41 -4.78
CA SER A 86 17.37 -12.96 -3.40
C SER A 86 16.13 -12.06 -3.23
N THR A 87 15.49 -11.72 -4.35
CA THR A 87 14.16 -11.11 -4.47
C THR A 87 13.05 -12.08 -4.08
N LEU A 88 11.86 -11.57 -3.74
CA LEU A 88 10.70 -12.40 -3.39
C LEU A 88 10.24 -13.28 -4.57
N TYR A 89 10.40 -12.85 -5.82
CA TYR A 89 10.03 -13.68 -7.00
C TYR A 89 11.29 -14.25 -7.65
N PRO A 90 11.30 -15.54 -8.07
CA PRO A 90 12.50 -16.22 -8.57
C PRO A 90 12.98 -15.72 -9.94
N TRP A 91 12.10 -15.08 -10.72
CA TRP A 91 12.39 -14.47 -12.02
C TRP A 91 12.77 -12.97 -11.93
N ASN A 92 12.71 -12.36 -10.75
CA ASN A 92 13.09 -10.95 -10.55
C ASN A 92 14.58 -10.82 -10.28
N GLU A 93 15.19 -9.74 -10.76
CA GLU A 93 16.58 -9.38 -10.46
C GLU A 93 16.74 -7.90 -10.10
N TYR A 94 17.96 -7.53 -9.68
CA TYR A 94 18.38 -6.15 -9.45
C TYR A 94 18.96 -5.54 -10.74
N SER A 95 18.70 -4.25 -10.95
CA SER A 95 19.02 -3.56 -12.21
C SER A 95 20.52 -3.46 -12.54
N LEU A 96 20.89 -3.67 -13.81
CA LEU A 96 22.23 -3.41 -14.32
C LEU A 96 22.36 -1.97 -14.85
N PHE A 97 23.42 -1.26 -14.45
CA PHE A 97 23.83 0.02 -15.04
C PHE A 97 25.35 0.08 -15.16
N SER A 98 25.85 0.47 -16.36
CA SER A 98 27.28 0.59 -16.68
C SER A 98 28.16 -0.53 -16.09
N SER A 99 27.82 -1.80 -16.37
CA SER A 99 28.51 -3.03 -15.91
C SER A 99 28.51 -3.33 -14.39
N GLN A 100 27.68 -2.64 -13.60
CA GLN A 100 27.50 -2.88 -12.17
C GLN A 100 26.01 -3.10 -11.87
N LYS A 101 25.66 -3.96 -10.90
CA LYS A 101 24.28 -4.04 -10.38
C LYS A 101 24.06 -2.83 -9.45
N TRP A 102 23.43 -1.78 -9.98
CA TRP A 102 23.12 -0.57 -9.21
C TRP A 102 21.67 -0.63 -8.76
N PRO A 103 21.33 -0.09 -7.57
CA PRO A 103 19.98 0.39 -7.30
C PRO A 103 19.70 1.68 -8.09
N ASN A 104 19.88 1.65 -9.41
CA ASN A 104 19.25 2.62 -10.28
C ASN A 104 17.77 2.23 -10.38
N THR A 105 17.05 2.55 -9.31
CA THR A 105 15.64 2.92 -9.09
C THR A 105 14.53 2.51 -10.04
N TRP A 106 14.78 1.97 -11.23
CA TRP A 106 13.85 1.83 -12.36
C TRP A 106 13.57 0.37 -12.75
N TYR A 107 14.38 -0.62 -12.34
CA TYR A 107 14.24 -2.01 -12.81
C TYR A 107 14.41 -3.08 -11.71
N ALA A 108 13.57 -3.07 -10.67
CA ALA A 108 13.41 -4.21 -9.77
C ALA A 108 11.96 -4.28 -9.29
N ALA A 109 11.29 -5.42 -9.53
CA ALA A 109 9.85 -5.53 -9.31
C ALA A 109 9.44 -5.75 -7.84
N SER A 110 10.23 -6.51 -7.07
CA SER A 110 9.88 -6.96 -5.71
C SER A 110 11.02 -6.76 -4.70
N SER A 111 10.67 -6.47 -3.45
CA SER A 111 11.56 -6.54 -2.28
C SER A 111 12.21 -7.93 -2.11
N SER A 112 13.27 -7.97 -1.30
CA SER A 112 14.08 -9.16 -1.00
C SER A 112 13.52 -9.99 0.16
N TRP A 113 13.94 -11.26 0.24
CA TRP A 113 13.68 -12.12 1.40
C TRP A 113 14.20 -11.52 2.71
N GLN A 114 15.39 -10.89 2.71
CA GLN A 114 15.90 -10.12 3.85
C GLN A 114 14.93 -8.99 4.26
N SER A 115 14.24 -8.34 3.30
CA SER A 115 13.26 -7.30 3.62
C SER A 115 11.97 -7.85 4.22
N LEU A 116 11.57 -9.07 3.86
CA LEU A 116 10.47 -9.78 4.51
C LEU A 116 10.86 -10.10 5.96
N VAL A 117 12.04 -10.70 6.16
CA VAL A 117 12.55 -11.03 7.50
C VAL A 117 12.67 -9.78 8.38
N ASN A 118 13.23 -8.69 7.86
CA ASN A 118 13.34 -7.41 8.57
C ASN A 118 11.98 -6.82 8.94
N PHE A 119 10.91 -7.12 8.19
CA PHE A 119 9.53 -6.73 8.54
C PHE A 119 8.95 -7.69 9.60
N ALA A 120 9.04 -8.99 9.40
CA ALA A 120 8.53 -10.02 10.32
C ALA A 120 9.11 -9.89 11.74
N THR A 121 10.41 -9.58 11.84
CA THR A 121 11.16 -9.43 13.10
C THR A 121 11.13 -8.02 13.69
N LEU A 122 10.48 -7.05 13.01
CA LEU A 122 10.53 -5.63 13.35
C LEU A 122 10.04 -5.33 14.78
N TYR A 123 9.12 -6.16 15.31
CA TYR A 123 8.61 -6.04 16.67
C TYR A 123 9.72 -6.03 17.73
N LYS A 124 10.83 -6.73 17.50
CA LYS A 124 11.99 -6.78 18.41
C LYS A 124 12.69 -5.42 18.59
N ASN A 125 12.46 -4.46 17.67
CA ASN A 125 13.17 -3.20 17.63
C ASN A 125 12.36 -2.00 18.14
N PHE A 126 11.04 -2.15 18.36
CA PHE A 126 10.20 -1.09 18.90
C PHE A 126 10.37 -0.91 20.41
N SER A 127 10.29 0.31 20.91
CA SER A 127 10.10 0.53 22.36
C SER A 127 8.61 0.70 22.67
N TYR A 128 8.16 0.33 23.87
CA TYR A 128 6.77 0.50 24.28
C TYR A 128 6.70 1.13 25.67
N ASN A 129 6.12 2.33 25.72
CA ASN A 129 6.06 3.15 26.93
C ASN A 129 4.68 3.83 27.00
N SER A 130 4.02 3.74 28.16
CA SER A 130 2.74 4.42 28.46
C SER A 130 1.66 4.25 27.37
N GLY A 131 1.51 3.04 26.84
CA GLY A 131 0.50 2.72 25.82
C GLY A 131 0.92 3.03 24.38
N THR A 132 2.06 3.67 24.12
CA THR A 132 2.54 3.93 22.76
C THR A 132 3.71 3.00 22.39
N ALA A 133 3.59 2.32 21.25
CA ALA A 133 4.74 1.75 20.57
C ALA A 133 5.47 2.86 19.77
N GLU A 134 6.78 2.94 19.92
CA GLU A 134 7.62 3.99 19.34
C GLU A 134 8.69 3.36 18.42
N SER A 135 8.76 3.87 17.19
CA SER A 135 9.72 3.45 16.18
C SER A 135 11.15 3.77 16.63
N PRO A 136 12.14 2.87 16.43
CA PRO A 136 13.55 3.16 16.66
C PRO A 136 14.13 4.15 15.63
N PHE A 137 13.29 4.77 14.82
CA PHE A 137 13.69 5.49 13.61
C PHE A 137 14.64 6.67 13.90
N VAL A 138 15.88 6.49 13.47
CA VAL A 138 16.76 7.60 13.12
C VAL A 138 16.56 7.86 11.64
N TRP A 139 16.26 9.10 11.24
CA TRP A 139 16.29 9.47 9.82
C TRP A 139 17.75 9.48 9.34
N ALA A 140 18.24 8.31 8.96
CA ALA A 140 19.53 8.15 8.32
C ALA A 140 19.45 8.61 6.85
N PRO A 141 20.43 9.38 6.34
CA PRO A 141 20.66 9.44 4.91
C PRO A 141 21.09 8.04 4.47
N VAL A 142 20.21 7.35 3.74
CA VAL A 142 20.39 6.00 3.20
C VAL A 142 21.76 5.76 2.52
N MET A 143 22.38 6.78 1.90
CA MET A 143 23.71 6.83 1.25
C MET A 143 24.15 8.30 1.13
N LYS A 144 25.44 8.60 1.24
CA LYS A 144 26.00 9.93 0.93
C LYS A 144 26.55 10.00 -0.50
N TRP A 145 25.89 10.74 -1.40
CA TRP A 145 26.45 11.03 -2.73
C TRP A 145 27.13 12.40 -2.78
N ARG A 146 28.36 12.45 -3.32
CA ARG A 146 29.10 13.70 -3.60
C ARG A 146 29.37 13.85 -5.11
N TRP A 147 29.22 15.06 -5.62
CA TRP A 147 29.26 15.35 -7.05
C TRP A 147 30.69 15.50 -7.61
N ARG A 148 30.96 14.78 -8.72
CA ARG A 148 32.13 14.86 -9.62
C ARG A 148 33.52 14.75 -8.98
N GLY A 149 34.18 13.62 -9.24
CA GLY A 149 35.64 13.46 -9.15
C GLY A 149 36.13 12.40 -8.18
N SER A 150 35.29 12.01 -7.22
CA SER A 150 35.49 10.88 -6.31
C SER A 150 34.47 9.79 -6.59
N GLU A 151 34.83 8.82 -7.43
CA GLU A 151 34.13 7.53 -7.42
C GLU A 151 34.33 6.87 -6.03
N LYS A 152 33.26 6.31 -5.45
CA LYS A 152 33.19 5.60 -4.15
C LYS A 152 33.13 6.47 -2.86
N ASP A 153 31.96 7.07 -2.59
CA ASP A 153 31.64 7.66 -1.27
C ASP A 153 30.47 6.97 -0.52
N ALA A 154 29.66 6.14 -1.20
CA ALA A 154 28.64 5.30 -0.57
C ALA A 154 29.22 3.94 -0.16
N THR A 155 28.91 3.49 1.05
CA THR A 155 29.39 2.24 1.64
C THR A 155 28.50 1.06 1.30
N ASP A 156 29.09 -0.14 1.28
CA ASP A 156 28.40 -1.41 1.10
C ASP A 156 27.23 -1.61 2.10
N GLN A 157 27.39 -1.13 3.34
CA GLN A 157 26.34 -1.07 4.36
C GLN A 157 25.14 -0.20 3.93
N GLU A 158 25.39 1.01 3.43
CA GLU A 158 24.36 1.93 2.94
C GLU A 158 23.57 1.32 1.74
N PHE A 159 24.22 0.50 0.91
CA PHE A 159 23.54 -0.28 -0.15
C PHE A 159 22.69 -1.43 0.41
N PHE A 160 23.20 -2.18 1.38
CA PHE A 160 22.46 -3.23 2.06
C PHE A 160 21.19 -2.68 2.75
N ASP A 161 21.34 -1.63 3.57
CA ASP A 161 20.21 -1.00 4.25
C ASP A 161 19.18 -0.44 3.27
N TYR A 162 19.62 0.16 2.15
CA TYR A 162 18.70 0.64 1.12
C TYR A 162 17.84 -0.48 0.53
N ASN A 163 18.43 -1.63 0.21
CA ASN A 163 17.73 -2.70 -0.48
C ASN A 163 16.86 -3.53 0.47
N HIS A 164 17.30 -3.74 1.71
CA HIS A 164 16.67 -4.72 2.60
C HIS A 164 15.92 -4.14 3.80
N THR A 165 16.12 -2.88 4.18
CA THR A 165 15.40 -2.31 5.33
C THR A 165 14.04 -1.73 4.90
N PRO A 166 12.94 -2.01 5.64
CA PRO A 166 11.66 -1.32 5.44
C PRO A 166 11.77 0.19 5.73
N ARG A 167 11.12 1.03 4.92
CA ARG A 167 11.11 2.49 5.14
C ARG A 167 10.00 2.87 6.12
N ILE A 168 10.36 3.51 7.22
CA ILE A 168 9.43 3.88 8.31
C ILE A 168 9.61 5.37 8.62
N HIS A 169 9.06 6.25 7.79
CA HIS A 169 9.13 7.71 7.96
C HIS A 169 7.76 8.37 7.68
N PRO A 170 7.53 9.62 8.12
CA PRO A 170 6.38 10.39 7.64
C PRO A 170 6.45 10.54 6.12
N ILE A 171 5.30 10.62 5.48
CA ILE A 171 5.16 10.80 4.03
C ILE A 171 4.48 12.13 3.72
N ILE A 172 4.68 12.66 2.50
CA ILE A 172 3.94 13.85 2.06
C ILE A 172 2.48 13.48 1.83
N ALA A 173 1.60 13.88 2.76
CA ALA A 173 0.17 13.83 2.54
C ALA A 173 -0.26 14.87 1.51
N ARG A 174 0.24 16.10 1.60
CA ARG A 174 -0.13 17.16 0.65
C ARG A 174 0.95 18.23 0.58
N PHE A 175 1.18 18.76 -0.60
CA PHE A 175 1.94 19.97 -0.80
C PHE A 175 1.11 20.97 -1.59
N GLN A 176 0.83 22.14 -1.02
CA GLN A 176 -0.06 23.15 -1.61
C GLN A 176 0.68 24.49 -1.69
N PHE A 177 0.94 25.00 -2.89
CA PHE A 177 1.29 26.41 -3.07
C PHE A 177 0.01 27.23 -3.09
N ILE A 178 -0.17 28.11 -2.10
CA ILE A 178 -1.21 29.12 -2.12
C ILE A 178 -0.59 30.44 -2.59
N VAL A 179 -1.20 31.06 -3.61
CA VAL A 179 -0.84 32.41 -4.04
C VAL A 179 -1.86 33.40 -3.50
N TYR A 180 -1.38 34.34 -2.70
CA TYR A 180 -2.16 35.47 -2.21
C TYR A 180 -1.77 36.75 -2.94
N ILE A 181 -2.61 37.77 -2.81
CA ILE A 181 -2.28 39.16 -3.09
C ILE A 181 -2.55 40.02 -1.86
N ARG A 182 -1.65 40.97 -1.58
CA ARG A 182 -1.83 41.96 -0.52
C ARG A 182 -1.57 43.36 -1.03
N ALA A 183 -2.23 44.34 -0.41
CA ALA A 183 -2.05 45.75 -0.73
C ALA A 183 -1.32 46.43 0.43
N ARG A 184 -0.23 47.13 0.12
CA ARG A 184 0.53 47.94 1.08
C ARG A 184 0.46 49.40 0.63
N GLN A 185 0.29 50.31 1.58
CA GLN A 185 0.39 51.74 1.28
C GLN A 185 1.84 52.06 0.88
N ASP A 186 2.03 52.85 -0.18
CA ASP A 186 3.34 53.27 -0.65
C ASP A 186 3.96 54.25 0.37
N PRO A 187 5.06 53.91 1.05
CA PRO A 187 5.67 54.77 2.06
C PRO A 187 6.23 56.09 1.47
N ARG A 188 6.38 56.20 0.14
CA ARG A 188 6.74 57.45 -0.54
C ARG A 188 5.55 58.31 -0.96
N ARG A 189 4.33 57.75 -0.98
CA ARG A 189 3.16 58.39 -1.60
C ARG A 189 1.90 58.15 -0.75
N PRO A 190 1.55 59.10 0.13
CA PRO A 190 0.28 59.07 0.86
C PRO A 190 -0.90 58.82 -0.09
N ASN A 191 -1.86 57.99 0.35
CA ASN A 191 -3.05 57.58 -0.42
C ASN A 191 -2.77 56.82 -1.73
N LYS A 192 -1.54 56.34 -1.96
CA LYS A 192 -1.22 55.38 -3.02
C LYS A 192 -0.84 54.04 -2.44
N TYR A 193 -1.11 52.99 -3.20
CA TYR A 193 -0.90 51.61 -2.81
C TYR A 193 -0.03 50.87 -3.84
N MET A 194 0.62 49.82 -3.36
CA MET A 194 1.34 48.84 -4.15
C MET A 194 0.74 47.46 -3.84
N THR A 195 0.58 46.63 -4.86
CA THR A 195 0.11 45.24 -4.70
C THR A 195 1.28 44.27 -4.84
N GLU A 196 1.42 43.38 -3.85
CA GLU A 196 2.43 42.32 -3.81
C GLU A 196 1.72 40.97 -3.93
N LEU A 197 2.21 40.09 -4.81
CA LEU A 197 1.84 38.68 -4.81
C LEU A 197 2.69 37.95 -3.77
N LEU A 198 2.08 37.08 -2.97
CA LEU A 198 2.75 36.31 -1.93
C LEU A 198 2.61 34.81 -2.27
N TYR A 199 3.74 34.16 -2.54
CA TYR A 199 3.82 32.72 -2.80
C TYR A 199 4.11 32.00 -1.49
N SER A 200 3.15 31.19 -1.01
CA SER A 200 3.23 30.49 0.27
C SER A 200 3.15 28.97 0.05
N PRO A 201 4.25 28.21 0.24
CA PRO A 201 4.18 26.76 0.26
C PRO A 201 3.62 26.27 1.59
N VAL A 202 2.64 25.37 1.51
CA VAL A 202 2.04 24.67 2.64
C VAL A 202 2.35 23.18 2.51
N VAL A 203 2.92 22.61 3.56
CA VAL A 203 3.33 21.20 3.63
C VAL A 203 2.42 20.50 4.61
N THR A 204 1.84 19.36 4.23
CA THR A 204 1.15 18.44 5.14
C THR A 204 1.86 17.10 5.11
N LEU A 205 2.36 16.68 6.28
CA LEU A 205 3.00 15.38 6.48
C LEU A 205 2.07 14.46 7.28
N TRP A 206 2.20 13.17 7.03
CA TRP A 206 1.37 12.14 7.64
C TRP A 206 2.22 10.95 8.10
N ASN A 207 1.91 10.42 9.28
CA ASN A 207 2.41 9.13 9.74
C ASN A 207 1.40 8.02 9.41
N PRO A 208 1.62 7.17 8.39
CA PRO A 208 0.68 6.13 7.99
C PRO A 208 0.67 4.90 8.90
N PHE A 209 1.56 4.86 9.91
CA PHE A 209 1.84 3.69 10.72
C PHE A 209 1.15 3.70 12.09
N ASN A 210 1.04 2.50 12.66
CA ASN A 210 0.52 2.24 14.01
C ASN A 210 1.52 2.58 15.16
N VAL A 211 2.70 3.11 14.85
CA VAL A 211 3.75 3.49 15.83
C VAL A 211 4.00 5.00 15.82
N ARG A 212 4.43 5.55 16.96
CA ARG A 212 4.96 6.92 17.03
C ARG A 212 6.29 6.98 16.29
N LEU A 213 6.46 8.03 15.46
CA LEU A 213 7.72 8.34 14.80
C LEU A 213 8.39 9.53 15.51
N ARG A 214 9.71 9.47 15.67
CA ARG A 214 10.54 10.62 16.06
C ARG A 214 11.49 10.96 14.92
N VAL A 215 11.68 12.24 14.70
CA VAL A 215 12.56 12.78 13.65
C VAL A 215 13.37 13.92 14.23
N ASN A 216 14.69 13.72 14.37
CA ASN A 216 15.61 14.78 14.79
C ASN A 216 16.10 15.55 13.56
N ASN A 217 15.59 16.76 13.35
CA ASN A 217 16.02 17.65 12.28
C ASN A 217 17.23 18.49 12.72
N PRO A 218 18.44 18.30 12.14
CA PRO A 218 19.61 19.07 12.52
C PRO A 218 19.57 20.53 12.04
N GLY A 219 18.62 20.91 11.17
CA GLY A 219 18.33 22.29 10.78
C GLY A 219 19.39 23.02 9.93
N ALA A 220 20.63 22.52 9.87
CA ALA A 220 21.69 23.14 9.08
C ALA A 220 21.40 23.03 7.58
N PRO A 221 21.74 24.04 6.74
CA PRO A 221 21.39 24.04 5.32
C PRO A 221 21.89 22.84 4.49
N SER A 222 22.89 22.10 4.98
CA SER A 222 23.50 20.93 4.31
C SER A 222 23.24 19.59 5.00
N SER A 223 22.25 19.53 5.91
CA SER A 223 21.85 18.28 6.59
C SER A 223 20.40 18.28 7.09
N GLY A 224 19.76 19.44 7.16
CA GLY A 224 18.35 19.58 7.52
C GLY A 224 17.41 18.94 6.50
N ILE A 225 16.18 18.73 6.95
CA ILE A 225 15.10 18.12 6.18
C ILE A 225 14.46 19.15 5.27
N VAL A 226 14.37 18.84 3.98
CA VAL A 226 13.84 19.73 2.94
C VAL A 226 12.78 19.00 2.11
N ILE A 227 11.68 19.69 1.83
CA ILE A 227 10.78 19.36 0.72
C ILE A 227 11.09 20.33 -0.40
N GLY A 228 11.48 19.85 -1.58
CA GLY A 228 11.91 20.71 -2.68
C GLY A 228 11.32 20.32 -4.01
N GLY A 229 11.24 21.29 -4.91
CA GLY A 229 10.79 21.08 -6.28
C GLY A 229 11.83 21.48 -7.30
N LYS A 230 11.88 20.74 -8.41
CA LYS A 230 12.60 21.11 -9.63
C LYS A 230 11.61 21.30 -10.79
N ARG A 231 11.88 22.34 -11.56
CA ARG A 231 11.09 22.91 -12.67
C ARG A 231 9.78 23.56 -12.21
N SER A 232 9.19 24.34 -13.12
CA SER A 232 8.07 25.23 -12.83
C SER A 232 6.72 24.56 -13.00
N PHE A 233 5.73 25.06 -12.28
CA PHE A 233 4.34 24.58 -12.35
C PHE A 233 3.74 24.83 -13.75
N PRO A 234 3.03 23.86 -14.34
CA PRO A 234 2.40 24.02 -15.64
C PRO A 234 1.09 24.82 -15.53
N ALA A 235 1.22 26.09 -15.15
CA ALA A 235 0.13 27.05 -15.09
C ALA A 235 0.62 28.47 -15.43
N ALA A 236 -0.28 29.24 -16.03
CA ALA A 236 -0.08 30.61 -16.42
C ALA A 236 -1.13 31.52 -15.77
N PHE A 237 -0.70 32.69 -15.31
CA PHE A 237 -1.51 33.65 -14.57
C PHE A 237 -1.50 35.02 -15.25
N THR A 238 -2.55 35.80 -15.06
CA THR A 238 -2.58 37.20 -15.45
C THR A 238 -3.33 38.08 -14.45
N ALA A 239 -2.85 39.32 -14.30
CA ALA A 239 -3.47 40.38 -13.51
C ALA A 239 -3.70 41.60 -14.40
N GLN A 240 -4.93 41.88 -14.83
CA GLN A 240 -5.25 42.93 -15.80
C GLN A 240 -6.27 43.95 -15.28
N PRO A 241 -6.08 45.27 -15.53
CA PRO A 241 -7.09 46.27 -15.18
C PRO A 241 -8.41 46.03 -15.92
N ARG A 242 -9.54 46.14 -15.23
CA ARG A 242 -10.87 46.05 -15.84
C ARG A 242 -11.15 47.17 -16.86
N GLN A 243 -10.41 48.27 -16.80
CA GLN A 243 -10.47 49.33 -17.82
C GLN A 243 -10.05 48.85 -19.22
N TRP A 244 -9.19 47.83 -19.31
CA TRP A 244 -8.70 47.30 -20.59
C TRP A 244 -9.48 46.07 -21.07
N TYR A 245 -10.05 45.31 -20.12
CA TYR A 245 -10.85 44.11 -20.39
C TYR A 245 -12.05 44.11 -19.45
N ALA A 246 -13.24 44.38 -20.00
CA ALA A 246 -14.48 44.43 -19.21
C ALA A 246 -14.91 43.04 -18.70
N ASP A 247 -14.50 41.99 -19.42
CA ASP A 247 -14.75 40.57 -19.16
C ASP A 247 -13.39 39.86 -18.98
N PRO A 248 -13.17 39.09 -17.91
CA PRO A 248 -11.92 38.33 -17.72
C PRO A 248 -11.68 37.25 -18.79
N TYR A 249 -12.74 36.67 -19.37
CA TYR A 249 -12.61 35.66 -20.43
C TYR A 249 -12.14 36.25 -21.76
N SER A 250 -12.34 37.57 -21.97
CA SER A 250 -11.86 38.28 -23.16
C SER A 250 -10.36 38.62 -23.12
N ILE A 251 -9.63 38.29 -22.05
CA ILE A 251 -8.20 38.55 -21.94
C ILE A 251 -7.44 37.62 -22.91
N PRO A 252 -6.66 38.14 -23.88
CA PRO A 252 -5.95 37.30 -24.84
C PRO A 252 -4.86 36.43 -24.18
N LEU A 253 -4.56 35.29 -24.81
CA LEU A 253 -3.53 34.35 -24.33
C LEU A 253 -2.16 35.02 -24.18
N ASP A 254 -1.84 36.00 -25.03
CA ASP A 254 -0.61 36.82 -24.95
C ASP A 254 -0.56 37.80 -23.75
N LYS A 255 -1.48 37.69 -22.79
CA LYS A 255 -1.43 38.42 -21.50
C LYS A 255 -1.21 37.49 -20.31
N TYR A 256 -1.37 36.18 -20.50
CA TYR A 256 -1.02 35.18 -19.51
C TYR A 256 0.49 35.00 -19.48
N ARG A 257 1.03 34.81 -18.28
CA ARG A 257 2.45 34.61 -18.05
C ARG A 257 2.62 33.35 -17.21
N LEU A 258 3.51 32.46 -17.62
CA LEU A 258 3.83 31.24 -16.87
C LEU A 258 4.31 31.57 -15.44
N LEU A 259 3.98 30.69 -14.49
CA LEU A 259 4.56 30.68 -13.14
C LEU A 259 6.00 30.10 -13.16
N ASN A 260 6.86 30.71 -13.99
CA ASN A 260 8.18 30.19 -14.36
C ASN A 260 9.24 31.31 -14.43
N ASN A 261 10.38 31.09 -13.77
CA ASN A 261 11.66 31.80 -13.94
C ASN A 261 11.67 33.35 -13.90
N GLY A 262 10.68 34.02 -13.29
CA GLY A 262 10.65 35.50 -13.14
C GLY A 262 10.60 36.31 -14.46
N ASN A 263 10.66 35.62 -15.60
CA ASN A 263 10.68 36.16 -16.94
C ASN A 263 9.34 35.85 -17.60
N PHE A 264 8.49 36.87 -17.66
CA PHE A 264 7.14 36.76 -18.16
C PHE A 264 7.07 36.51 -19.69
N GLN A 265 7.23 35.26 -20.15
CA GLN A 265 6.88 34.89 -21.52
C GLN A 265 5.35 34.81 -21.69
N TYR A 266 4.87 35.08 -22.91
CA TYR A 266 3.46 35.07 -23.30
C TYR A 266 3.08 33.69 -23.84
N MET A 267 1.83 33.26 -23.67
CA MET A 267 1.30 32.12 -24.43
C MET A 267 1.11 32.56 -25.90
N ASP A 268 1.98 32.11 -26.80
CA ASP A 268 1.89 32.36 -28.25
C ASP A 268 0.84 31.45 -28.89
N THR A 269 0.01 32.01 -29.77
CA THR A 269 -1.07 31.31 -30.46
C THR A 269 -0.69 30.71 -31.81
N ASN A 270 0.42 31.11 -32.44
CA ASN A 270 0.60 30.92 -33.89
C ASN A 270 1.98 30.39 -34.37
N GLY A 271 2.93 30.08 -33.48
CA GLY A 271 4.27 29.65 -33.91
C GLY A 271 4.99 28.69 -32.97
N ASN A 272 5.02 27.39 -33.32
CA ASN A 272 5.78 26.34 -32.63
C ASN A 272 5.54 26.23 -31.11
N PHE A 273 4.51 25.45 -30.75
CA PHE A 273 4.37 24.78 -29.45
C PHE A 273 5.59 23.90 -29.04
N ALA A 274 6.61 23.81 -29.90
CA ALA A 274 7.86 23.06 -29.72
C ALA A 274 9.08 23.92 -29.33
N ASN A 275 8.97 25.26 -29.20
CA ASN A 275 10.15 26.12 -29.09
C ASN A 275 10.64 26.37 -27.64
N GLN A 276 11.60 25.55 -27.19
CA GLN A 276 12.60 25.80 -26.14
C GLN A 276 12.28 26.79 -24.98
N TYR A 277 11.22 26.57 -24.19
CA TYR A 277 11.01 27.23 -22.88
C TYR A 277 12.06 26.87 -21.78
N ASP A 278 13.36 26.78 -22.09
CA ASP A 278 14.45 26.69 -21.09
C ASP A 278 15.83 27.12 -21.64
N ASN A 279 16.11 26.93 -22.95
CA ASN A 279 17.49 27.00 -23.47
C ASN A 279 18.01 28.41 -23.82
N HIS A 280 17.15 29.43 -23.91
CA HIS A 280 17.53 30.77 -24.41
C HIS A 280 17.40 31.93 -23.40
N LEU A 281 17.06 31.66 -22.14
CA LEU A 281 16.97 32.71 -21.10
C LEU A 281 18.32 32.90 -20.38
N GLN A 282 19.23 33.63 -21.03
CA GLN A 282 20.57 33.92 -20.49
C GLN A 282 20.64 35.08 -19.48
N GLN A 283 19.55 35.86 -19.29
CA GLN A 283 19.58 37.07 -18.47
C GLN A 283 18.34 37.25 -17.61
N ASN A 284 18.56 37.75 -16.40
CA ASN A 284 17.56 38.03 -15.38
C ASN A 284 16.99 39.44 -15.56
N ILE A 285 15.69 39.64 -15.26
CA ILE A 285 15.06 40.97 -15.31
C ILE A 285 15.16 41.66 -13.93
N ASP A 286 15.51 42.94 -13.90
CA ASP A 286 15.49 43.75 -12.68
C ASP A 286 14.07 44.20 -12.30
N LEU A 287 13.72 44.10 -11.01
CA LEU A 287 12.54 44.75 -10.43
C LEU A 287 12.91 45.71 -9.30
N TYR A 288 12.07 46.72 -9.10
CA TYR A 288 12.28 47.75 -8.07
C TYR A 288 12.00 47.19 -6.67
N ASN A 289 12.97 47.38 -5.77
CA ASN A 289 12.79 47.12 -4.35
C ASN A 289 11.78 48.12 -3.75
N PRO A 290 11.09 47.81 -2.62
CA PRO A 290 10.25 48.79 -1.92
C PRO A 290 11.00 50.09 -1.59
N ASN A 291 12.33 50.00 -1.45
CA ASN A 291 13.25 51.06 -1.08
C ASN A 291 13.75 51.92 -2.26
N GLY A 292 13.31 51.68 -3.50
CA GLY A 292 13.57 52.55 -4.65
C GLY A 292 14.99 52.46 -5.24
N THR A 293 15.91 51.78 -4.57
CA THR A 293 17.19 51.34 -5.13
C THR A 293 17.01 50.11 -6.01
N ARG A 294 17.83 49.99 -7.07
CA ARG A 294 17.89 48.77 -7.89
C ARG A 294 18.30 47.60 -7.00
N ALA A 295 17.39 46.66 -6.77
CA ALA A 295 17.71 45.37 -6.19
C ALA A 295 17.87 44.38 -7.33
N ASN A 296 18.92 43.57 -7.23
CA ASN A 296 19.29 42.57 -8.22
C ASN A 296 18.06 41.75 -8.66
N THR A 297 17.83 41.66 -9.98
CA THR A 297 17.80 40.33 -10.62
C THR A 297 16.71 39.40 -10.08
N MET A 298 15.55 39.37 -10.74
CA MET A 298 14.55 38.31 -10.55
C MET A 298 15.22 36.94 -10.66
N VAL A 299 14.98 36.09 -9.66
CA VAL A 299 15.45 34.70 -9.63
C VAL A 299 14.21 33.79 -9.58
N ASP A 300 14.46 32.49 -9.60
CA ASP A 300 13.81 31.57 -10.52
C ASP A 300 12.87 30.55 -9.87
N LEU A 301 11.58 30.58 -10.25
CA LEU A 301 10.55 29.61 -9.85
C LEU A 301 10.80 28.16 -10.31
N ARG A 302 11.83 27.88 -11.15
CA ARG A 302 12.23 26.50 -11.50
C ARG A 302 12.85 25.75 -10.31
N THR A 303 13.20 26.38 -9.20
CA THR A 303 13.55 25.63 -7.97
C THR A 303 13.09 26.31 -6.68
N TRP A 304 12.52 25.50 -5.80
CA TRP A 304 12.11 25.88 -4.46
C TRP A 304 12.44 24.78 -3.46
N GLY A 305 12.51 25.13 -2.17
CA GLY A 305 12.73 24.20 -1.07
C GLY A 305 12.10 24.72 0.21
N ALA A 306 11.66 23.84 1.10
CA ALA A 306 11.02 24.15 2.37
C ALA A 306 11.68 23.30 3.48
N ASN A 307 12.41 23.96 4.37
CA ASN A 307 13.08 23.33 5.51
C ASN A 307 12.08 23.13 6.65
N LEU A 308 11.88 21.90 7.11
CA LEU A 308 11.09 21.65 8.32
C LEU A 308 11.71 22.33 9.56
N PRO A 309 10.94 22.51 10.66
CA PRO A 309 11.48 23.08 11.90
C PRO A 309 12.68 22.28 12.44
N THR A 310 13.69 22.98 12.93
CA THR A 310 14.88 22.39 13.60
C THR A 310 14.49 21.78 14.96
N GLY A 311 15.11 20.67 15.33
CA GLY A 311 14.86 19.98 16.60
C GLY A 311 14.11 18.66 16.42
N GLU A 312 13.52 18.16 17.51
CA GLU A 312 12.74 16.92 17.51
C GLU A 312 11.32 17.17 16.99
N LEU A 313 10.93 16.41 15.97
CA LEU A 313 9.57 16.32 15.45
C LEU A 313 9.01 14.93 15.81
N VAL A 314 8.05 14.89 16.73
CA VAL A 314 7.30 13.67 17.07
C VAL A 314 6.04 13.61 16.22
N PHE A 315 5.69 12.46 15.65
CA PHE A 315 4.40 12.19 15.01
C PHE A 315 3.74 10.99 15.69
N GLU A 316 2.55 11.18 16.25
CA GLU A 316 1.77 10.09 16.86
C GLU A 316 1.25 9.10 15.79
N PRO A 317 0.88 7.85 16.16
CA PRO A 317 0.33 6.88 15.21
C PRO A 317 -0.82 7.48 14.40
N GLY A 318 -0.73 7.47 13.08
CA GLY A 318 -1.74 8.05 12.18
C GLY A 318 -1.73 9.59 12.01
N GLU A 319 -0.96 10.35 12.80
CA GLU A 319 -1.08 11.82 12.89
C GLU A 319 -0.82 12.53 11.55
N VAL A 320 -1.69 13.49 11.21
CA VAL A 320 -1.56 14.41 10.07
C VAL A 320 -1.20 15.80 10.59
N ARG A 321 -0.06 16.35 10.15
CA ARG A 321 0.46 17.65 10.61
C ARG A 321 0.75 18.58 9.46
N ILE A 322 0.32 19.83 9.62
CA ILE A 322 0.56 20.92 8.67
C ILE A 322 1.75 21.79 9.09
N PHE A 323 2.48 22.30 8.10
CA PHE A 323 3.60 23.20 8.23
C PHE A 323 3.52 24.33 7.19
N THR A 324 3.83 25.55 7.61
CA THR A 324 3.78 26.78 6.78
C THR A 324 5.01 27.63 6.98
N PRO A 325 5.27 28.67 6.16
CA PRO A 325 6.47 29.49 6.29
C PRO A 325 6.48 30.25 7.63
N ASP A 326 7.65 30.29 8.28
CA ASP A 326 7.85 30.91 9.59
C ASP A 326 7.92 32.46 9.53
N GLY A 327 7.96 33.03 8.33
CA GLY A 327 7.87 34.49 8.14
C GLY A 327 7.98 34.94 6.69
N ASP A 328 7.70 36.22 6.46
CA ASP A 328 7.98 36.90 5.20
C ASP A 328 9.49 36.88 4.94
N SER A 329 9.91 36.22 3.86
CA SER A 329 11.32 36.20 3.48
C SER A 329 11.58 37.18 2.33
N GLU A 330 12.49 38.14 2.52
CA GLU A 330 13.13 38.88 1.41
C GLU A 330 14.12 37.98 0.62
N ARG A 331 14.07 36.66 0.83
CA ARG A 331 15.01 35.69 0.27
C ARG A 331 14.65 35.40 -1.18
N ARG A 332 15.66 35.38 -2.03
CA ARG A 332 15.50 35.15 -3.46
C ARG A 332 15.26 33.65 -3.71
N PHE A 333 14.49 33.33 -4.74
CA PHE A 333 14.53 32.00 -5.35
C PHE A 333 15.96 31.64 -5.77
N GLY A 334 16.25 30.35 -5.97
CA GLY A 334 17.57 29.89 -6.43
C GLY A 334 18.63 29.73 -5.33
N GLY A 335 18.38 28.83 -4.37
CA GLY A 335 19.45 28.26 -3.52
C GLY A 335 19.19 28.23 -2.01
N THR A 336 18.16 28.92 -1.51
CA THR A 336 17.77 28.88 -0.09
C THR A 336 16.31 28.49 0.09
N ALA A 337 16.05 27.56 1.01
CA ALA A 337 14.72 27.08 1.32
C ALA A 337 13.95 28.04 2.27
N PHE A 338 12.62 27.98 2.20
CA PHE A 338 11.71 28.55 3.20
C PHE A 338 11.96 27.89 4.56
N GLY A 339 12.09 28.68 5.63
CA GLY A 339 12.00 28.13 6.98
C GLY A 339 10.54 27.86 7.31
N MET A 340 10.20 26.66 7.75
CA MET A 340 8.83 26.25 8.08
C MET A 340 8.62 26.19 9.59
N LYS A 341 7.39 26.46 10.02
CA LYS A 341 6.84 26.25 11.37
C LYS A 341 5.66 25.28 11.30
N SER A 342 5.28 24.70 12.43
CA SER A 342 4.01 23.95 12.57
C SER A 342 2.80 24.89 12.44
N GLY A 343 1.68 24.36 11.96
CA GLY A 343 0.39 25.05 11.90
C GLY A 343 0.18 25.91 10.65
N TYR A 344 -1.01 26.51 10.55
CA TYR A 344 -1.41 27.43 9.48
C TYR A 344 -2.14 28.66 10.03
N SER A 345 -1.80 29.84 9.50
CA SER A 345 -2.41 31.11 9.89
C SER A 345 -2.63 32.04 8.69
N PRO A 346 -3.87 32.15 8.15
CA PRO A 346 -4.24 33.08 7.09
C PRO A 346 -4.43 34.51 7.61
N ALA A 347 -4.41 34.71 8.94
CA ALA A 347 -4.37 36.03 9.56
C ALA A 347 -2.96 36.67 9.48
N ALA A 348 -1.92 35.85 9.35
CA ALA A 348 -0.54 36.27 9.14
C ALA A 348 0.14 35.38 8.07
N PRO A 349 -0.36 35.40 6.81
CA PRO A 349 0.15 34.53 5.76
C PRO A 349 1.58 34.97 5.42
N ALA A 350 2.48 33.99 5.43
CA ALA A 350 3.91 34.19 5.24
C ALA A 350 4.38 33.48 3.96
N GLY A 351 5.44 33.99 3.33
CA GLY A 351 5.96 33.42 2.09
C GLY A 351 6.96 34.35 1.40
N LEU A 352 7.09 34.20 0.08
CA LEU A 352 7.89 35.09 -0.75
C LEU A 352 7.02 36.13 -1.44
N ALA A 353 7.28 37.40 -1.14
CA ALA A 353 6.59 38.54 -1.74
C ALA A 353 7.26 38.99 -3.05
N VAL A 354 6.48 39.16 -4.10
CA VAL A 354 6.89 39.71 -5.41
C VAL A 354 6.04 40.95 -5.70
N GLY A 355 6.70 42.11 -5.82
CA GLY A 355 6.02 43.36 -6.17
C GLY A 355 5.41 43.30 -7.56
N SER A 356 4.10 43.50 -7.66
CA SER A 356 3.35 43.32 -8.92
C SER A 356 3.05 44.64 -9.63
N ARG A 357 2.50 45.65 -8.93
CA ARG A 357 2.17 46.99 -9.45
C ARG A 357 2.22 48.03 -8.33
N GLY A 358 2.48 49.29 -8.67
CA GLY A 358 2.50 50.42 -7.72
C GLY A 358 1.76 51.66 -8.24
N ASN A 359 1.68 52.71 -7.42
CA ASN A 359 0.94 53.96 -7.69
C ASN A 359 -0.59 53.81 -7.85
N LEU A 360 -1.16 52.75 -7.27
CA LEU A 360 -2.58 52.42 -7.35
C LEU A 360 -3.40 53.26 -6.36
N SER A 361 -4.68 53.48 -6.67
CA SER A 361 -5.68 54.03 -5.74
C SER A 361 -6.62 52.92 -5.27
N LEU A 362 -7.35 53.13 -4.18
CA LEU A 362 -8.23 52.14 -3.56
C LEU A 362 -9.33 51.60 -4.51
N ASP A 363 -9.81 52.44 -5.42
CA ASP A 363 -10.78 52.13 -6.48
C ASP A 363 -10.19 51.40 -7.70
N SER A 364 -8.86 51.23 -7.77
CA SER A 364 -8.23 50.50 -8.87
C SER A 364 -8.63 49.02 -8.83
N PHE A 365 -9.31 48.54 -9.88
CA PHE A 365 -9.81 47.17 -10.00
C PHE A 365 -9.01 46.33 -11.00
N PHE A 366 -8.72 45.09 -10.63
CA PHE A 366 -8.01 44.12 -11.48
C PHE A 366 -8.75 42.78 -11.54
N TRP A 367 -8.76 42.18 -12.74
CA TRP A 367 -9.04 40.77 -12.95
C TRP A 367 -7.78 39.93 -12.67
N TYR A 368 -7.97 38.82 -11.99
CA TYR A 368 -6.99 37.81 -11.62
C TYR A 368 -7.46 36.48 -12.21
N VAL A 369 -6.72 35.96 -13.19
CA VAL A 369 -7.13 34.76 -13.94
C VAL A 369 -5.97 33.78 -14.01
N LEU A 370 -6.25 32.52 -13.67
CA LEU A 370 -5.35 31.38 -13.83
C LEU A 370 -5.79 30.55 -15.05
N LYS A 371 -4.83 29.91 -15.72
CA LYS A 371 -5.04 28.82 -16.67
C LYS A 371 -3.98 27.75 -16.40
N ASN A 372 -4.37 26.48 -16.49
CA ASN A 372 -3.43 25.35 -16.48
C ASN A 372 -2.91 25.11 -17.93
N GLU A 373 -1.79 24.39 -18.08
CA GLU A 373 -1.27 23.97 -19.39
C GLU A 373 -1.24 22.45 -19.50
N ALA A 374 -2.13 21.86 -20.32
CA ALA A 374 -2.23 20.40 -20.49
C ALA A 374 -1.12 19.75 -21.34
N TYR A 375 -0.06 20.47 -21.71
CA TYR A 375 0.83 20.14 -22.86
C TYR A 375 2.34 20.10 -22.56
N THR A 376 2.80 20.02 -21.31
CA THR A 376 4.25 20.14 -20.98
C THR A 376 5.10 18.89 -21.28
N GLN A 377 5.62 18.82 -22.51
CA GLN A 377 6.30 17.67 -23.13
C GLN A 377 7.41 16.93 -22.33
N PRO A 378 7.64 15.63 -22.63
CA PRO A 378 8.59 14.76 -21.92
C PRO A 378 10.09 15.06 -21.99
N PHE A 379 10.75 14.38 -21.05
CA PHE A 379 12.16 13.99 -21.08
C PHE A 379 12.47 13.09 -22.30
N LYS A 380 13.66 13.26 -22.90
CA LYS A 380 14.27 12.22 -23.75
C LYS A 380 15.70 12.01 -23.27
N PHE A 381 16.10 10.75 -23.15
CA PHE A 381 17.29 10.24 -22.42
C PHE A 381 18.67 10.88 -22.68
N ARG A 382 18.82 11.91 -23.53
CA ARG A 382 20.11 12.57 -23.83
C ARG A 382 20.08 14.11 -23.91
N SER A 383 18.98 14.82 -23.59
CA SER A 383 18.94 16.30 -23.44
C SER A 383 17.72 16.82 -22.67
N PRO A 384 17.78 18.00 -21.99
CA PRO A 384 16.87 18.32 -20.87
C PRO A 384 15.55 19.07 -21.19
N GLY A 385 14.51 18.72 -20.39
CA GLY A 385 13.13 19.24 -20.31
C GLY A 385 12.16 18.07 -20.00
N ARG A 386 10.87 18.22 -19.70
CA ARG A 386 10.22 19.19 -18.77
C ARG A 386 9.73 18.44 -17.49
N GLY A 387 8.55 18.74 -16.96
CA GLY A 387 7.95 18.00 -15.84
C GLY A 387 8.34 18.49 -14.45
N LEU A 388 7.38 18.46 -13.52
CA LEU A 388 7.57 18.78 -12.09
C LEU A 388 8.15 17.55 -11.39
N ASN A 389 9.19 17.76 -10.59
CA ASN A 389 9.68 16.80 -9.61
C ASN A 389 9.57 17.40 -8.21
N VAL A 390 8.97 16.67 -7.27
CA VAL A 390 9.05 16.96 -5.83
C VAL A 390 9.87 15.88 -5.14
N SER A 391 10.62 16.28 -4.11
CA SER A 391 11.39 15.38 -3.25
C SER A 391 11.34 15.79 -1.77
N PHE A 392 11.38 14.79 -0.88
CA PHE A 392 11.48 14.92 0.57
C PHE A 392 12.81 14.31 1.03
N GLY A 393 13.68 15.01 1.76
CA GLY A 393 15.01 14.45 2.07
C GLY A 393 15.92 15.29 2.95
N THR A 394 17.01 14.68 3.42
CA THR A 394 18.15 15.39 4.01
C THR A 394 18.97 16.07 2.91
N ASN A 395 19.38 17.34 3.07
CA ASN A 395 20.05 18.10 2.00
C ASN A 395 21.53 17.71 1.75
N THR A 396 21.78 16.58 1.08
CA THR A 396 23.12 16.18 0.64
C THR A 396 23.49 16.78 -0.73
N GLY A 397 24.06 17.99 -0.71
CA GLY A 397 24.80 18.55 -1.85
C GLY A 397 24.07 19.66 -2.62
N GLY A 398 24.62 20.87 -2.56
CA GLY A 398 24.08 22.02 -3.26
C GLY A 398 24.23 21.91 -4.78
N SER A 399 23.15 21.58 -5.48
CA SER A 399 22.90 21.97 -6.88
C SER A 399 21.42 21.85 -7.23
N TYR A 400 20.70 22.93 -6.92
CA TYR A 400 19.40 23.26 -7.53
C TYR A 400 19.53 23.67 -9.02
N THR A 401 20.74 23.62 -9.61
CA THR A 401 21.12 24.53 -10.70
C THR A 401 21.69 23.89 -11.98
N THR A 402 22.08 22.61 -12.01
CA THR A 402 22.59 21.98 -13.26
C THR A 402 22.09 20.56 -13.45
N GLY A 403 21.72 20.25 -14.70
CA GLY A 403 21.11 18.97 -15.06
C GLY A 403 22.08 17.81 -15.00
N VAL A 404 21.72 16.79 -14.23
CA VAL A 404 21.99 15.35 -14.38
C VAL A 404 21.36 14.70 -13.13
N LEU A 405 20.44 13.75 -13.33
CA LEU A 405 19.78 13.02 -12.24
C LEU A 405 20.58 11.76 -11.93
N TYR A 406 21.33 11.75 -10.83
CA TYR A 406 21.89 10.52 -10.26
C TYR A 406 21.43 10.38 -8.81
N SER A 407 21.08 9.14 -8.46
CA SER A 407 20.29 8.77 -7.29
C SER A 407 20.94 9.17 -5.97
N GLY A 408 20.12 9.76 -5.10
CA GLY A 408 20.49 10.18 -3.76
C GLY A 408 19.28 10.31 -2.86
N VAL A 409 18.75 9.15 -2.44
CA VAL A 409 18.50 8.84 -1.02
C VAL A 409 17.57 9.74 -0.19
N GLY A 410 16.61 9.11 0.48
CA GLY A 410 15.54 9.78 1.22
C GLY A 410 14.48 10.41 0.31
N GLN A 411 14.91 10.95 -0.84
CA GLN A 411 14.07 11.58 -1.85
C GLN A 411 12.97 10.67 -2.38
N GLU A 412 11.76 10.83 -1.84
CA GLU A 412 10.52 10.42 -2.50
C GLU A 412 10.37 11.19 -3.81
N MET A 413 10.66 10.57 -4.96
CA MET A 413 10.61 11.27 -6.25
C MET A 413 9.25 11.07 -6.93
N MET A 414 8.54 12.17 -7.12
CA MET A 414 7.24 12.22 -7.79
C MET A 414 7.45 12.96 -9.11
N SER A 415 7.39 12.27 -10.25
CA SER A 415 7.61 12.91 -11.56
C SER A 415 6.38 12.79 -12.45
N MET A 416 5.82 13.94 -12.83
CA MET A 416 4.72 14.04 -13.80
C MET A 416 5.24 14.54 -15.14
N THR A 417 4.96 13.76 -16.19
CA THR A 417 5.40 14.00 -17.57
C THR A 417 4.16 14.12 -18.46
N ALA A 418 4.02 15.18 -19.25
CA ALA A 418 2.84 15.31 -20.10
C ALA A 418 2.97 14.46 -21.38
N LEU A 419 1.81 14.14 -21.95
CA LEU A 419 1.68 13.38 -23.19
C LEU A 419 2.18 14.17 -24.42
N THR A 420 2.76 13.46 -25.37
CA THR A 420 3.19 14.01 -26.68
C THR A 420 2.01 14.35 -27.58
N ASN A 421 0.84 13.78 -27.33
CA ASN A 421 -0.42 14.04 -28.02
C ASN A 421 -1.42 14.72 -27.07
N GLY A 422 -1.84 15.95 -27.42
CA GLY A 422 -2.77 16.74 -26.61
C GLY A 422 -4.16 16.13 -26.40
N ASN A 423 -4.69 15.42 -27.41
CA ASN A 423 -6.01 14.79 -27.27
C ASN A 423 -5.94 13.63 -26.27
N ARG A 424 -4.82 12.89 -26.26
CA ARG A 424 -4.53 11.86 -25.25
C ARG A 424 -4.27 12.51 -23.88
N ALA A 425 -3.59 13.66 -23.84
CA ALA A 425 -3.35 14.40 -22.60
C ALA A 425 -4.65 14.77 -21.88
N LYS A 426 -5.66 15.25 -22.64
CA LYS A 426 -6.98 15.64 -22.12
C LYS A 426 -7.82 14.49 -21.56
N VAL A 427 -7.49 13.23 -21.87
CA VAL A 427 -8.13 12.05 -21.23
C VAL A 427 -7.66 11.90 -19.78
N TYR A 428 -6.36 12.06 -19.52
CA TYR A 428 -5.76 11.84 -18.20
C TYR A 428 -5.64 13.12 -17.36
N TRP A 429 -5.63 14.28 -18.01
CA TRP A 429 -5.58 15.61 -17.41
C TRP A 429 -6.46 16.56 -18.24
N PRO A 430 -7.79 16.51 -18.07
CA PRO A 430 -8.68 17.50 -18.67
C PRO A 430 -8.35 18.93 -18.18
N GLU A 431 -8.77 19.92 -18.96
CA GLU A 431 -8.62 21.33 -18.61
C GLU A 431 -9.53 21.68 -17.41
N ASP A 432 -9.04 22.48 -16.46
CA ASP A 432 -9.81 22.90 -15.29
C ASP A 432 -10.52 24.23 -15.59
N ASP A 433 -11.78 24.36 -15.16
CA ASP A 433 -12.59 25.57 -15.35
C ASP A 433 -12.38 26.54 -14.17
N PHE A 434 -11.29 27.32 -14.24
CA PHE A 434 -11.01 28.35 -13.23
C PHE A 434 -12.05 29.47 -13.24
N VAL A 435 -12.62 29.75 -12.07
CA VAL A 435 -13.46 30.94 -11.86
C VAL A 435 -12.55 32.19 -11.81
N PRO A 436 -12.71 33.19 -12.69
CA PRO A 436 -11.94 34.41 -12.64
C PRO A 436 -12.31 35.27 -11.43
N HIS A 437 -11.31 35.82 -10.74
CA HIS A 437 -11.54 36.75 -9.63
C HIS A 437 -11.32 38.20 -10.05
N GLY A 438 -12.05 39.12 -9.43
CA GLY A 438 -11.92 40.54 -9.68
C GLY A 438 -12.03 41.31 -8.37
N TYR A 439 -10.97 42.04 -8.02
CA TYR A 439 -10.88 42.78 -6.75
C TYR A 439 -10.42 44.21 -6.98
N THR A 440 -10.97 45.13 -6.18
CA THR A 440 -10.41 46.46 -5.95
C THR A 440 -9.22 46.39 -4.99
N VAL A 441 -8.33 47.38 -5.06
CA VAL A 441 -7.25 47.54 -4.07
C VAL A 441 -7.80 47.77 -2.65
N ALA A 442 -9.00 48.35 -2.50
CA ALA A 442 -9.69 48.47 -1.22
C ALA A 442 -10.04 47.11 -0.60
N GLU A 443 -10.58 46.18 -1.37
CA GLU A 443 -10.90 44.81 -0.92
C GLU A 443 -9.62 44.03 -0.59
N ILE A 444 -8.56 44.19 -1.38
CA ILE A 444 -7.27 43.56 -1.08
C ILE A 444 -6.62 44.15 0.19
N ALA A 445 -6.85 45.45 0.48
CA ALA A 445 -6.34 46.13 1.66
C ALA A 445 -7.16 45.88 2.93
N SER A 446 -8.35 45.26 2.85
CA SER A 446 -9.21 44.98 4.01
C SER A 446 -8.81 43.72 4.77
N VAL A 447 -7.97 42.87 4.17
CA VAL A 447 -7.46 41.61 4.74
C VAL A 447 -5.92 41.56 4.71
N PRO A 448 -5.26 40.76 5.56
CA PRO A 448 -3.79 40.66 5.58
C PRO A 448 -3.18 40.21 4.25
N ALA A 449 -3.80 39.22 3.61
CA ALA A 449 -3.66 38.92 2.19
C ALA A 449 -4.90 38.17 1.68
N MET A 450 -5.35 38.49 0.47
CA MET A 450 -6.45 37.83 -0.23
C MET A 450 -5.90 36.61 -0.98
N PRO A 451 -6.32 35.35 -0.69
CA PRO A 451 -5.94 34.22 -1.53
C PRO A 451 -6.57 34.39 -2.93
N LEU A 452 -5.88 33.90 -3.97
CA LEU A 452 -6.35 33.96 -5.35
C LEU A 452 -6.52 32.57 -5.97
N TYR A 453 -5.54 31.68 -5.74
CA TYR A 453 -5.53 30.31 -6.25
C TYR A 453 -4.54 29.45 -5.47
N SER A 454 -4.73 28.14 -5.54
CA SER A 454 -3.74 27.16 -5.07
C SER A 454 -3.42 26.10 -6.11
N ILE A 455 -2.21 25.56 -6.00
CA ILE A 455 -1.70 24.42 -6.75
C ILE A 455 -1.35 23.36 -5.72
N THR A 456 -2.04 22.23 -5.76
CA THR A 456 -1.92 21.12 -4.82
C THR A 456 -1.25 19.93 -5.51
N LEU A 457 -0.37 19.23 -4.82
CA LEU A 457 0.25 17.96 -5.24
C LEU A 457 0.17 16.99 -4.05
N GLY A 458 -0.09 15.71 -4.31
CA GLY A 458 -0.07 14.67 -3.28
C GLY A 458 -0.26 13.26 -3.85
N PRO A 459 -0.23 12.21 -3.00
CA PRO A 459 -0.81 10.91 -3.33
C PRO A 459 -2.27 11.10 -3.75
N ARG A 460 -2.81 10.27 -4.67
CA ARG A 460 -4.22 10.42 -5.10
C ARG A 460 -5.22 10.33 -3.96
N LEU A 461 -4.90 9.54 -2.93
CA LEU A 461 -5.66 9.47 -1.69
C LEU A 461 -6.00 10.84 -1.08
N THR A 462 -5.19 11.87 -1.29
CA THR A 462 -5.14 13.05 -0.43
C THR A 462 -5.39 14.39 -1.12
N ILE A 463 -5.66 14.41 -2.41
CA ILE A 463 -5.83 15.65 -3.17
C ILE A 463 -7.29 16.06 -3.05
N GLY A 464 -7.56 17.06 -2.21
CA GLY A 464 -8.91 17.60 -2.07
C GLY A 464 -9.39 18.19 -3.41
N THR A 465 -10.61 17.82 -3.79
CA THR A 465 -11.31 18.34 -4.97
C THR A 465 -11.92 19.70 -4.69
N GLY A 466 -11.94 20.58 -5.68
CA GLY A 466 -12.49 21.92 -5.53
C GLY A 466 -13.36 22.36 -6.70
N VAL A 467 -13.89 23.57 -6.59
CA VAL A 467 -14.80 24.14 -7.60
C VAL A 467 -14.04 24.34 -8.91
N GLY A 468 -14.45 23.61 -9.95
CA GLY A 468 -13.90 23.72 -11.29
C GLY A 468 -12.74 22.78 -11.62
N THR A 469 -12.29 21.92 -10.69
CA THR A 469 -11.32 20.86 -11.04
C THR A 469 -11.98 19.81 -11.92
N ALA A 470 -11.33 19.46 -13.03
CA ALA A 470 -11.69 18.29 -13.84
C ALA A 470 -10.67 17.14 -13.68
N GLN A 471 -9.52 17.43 -13.06
CA GLN A 471 -8.42 16.49 -12.87
C GLN A 471 -8.81 15.31 -11.97
N SER A 472 -8.99 14.14 -12.60
CA SER A 472 -9.07 12.84 -11.94
C SER A 472 -8.73 11.76 -12.96
N ARG A 473 -7.51 11.23 -12.89
CA ARG A 473 -7.20 9.96 -13.57
C ARG A 473 -8.07 8.86 -12.95
N PRO A 474 -8.81 8.05 -13.73
CA PRO A 474 -9.58 6.96 -13.14
C PRO A 474 -8.65 6.00 -12.42
N THR A 475 -9.05 5.53 -11.25
CA THR A 475 -8.42 4.45 -10.47
C THR A 475 -9.41 4.00 -9.40
N LYS A 476 -9.31 2.75 -8.97
CA LYS A 476 -10.12 2.18 -7.89
C LYS A 476 -9.65 2.63 -6.49
N GLY A 477 -9.61 3.94 -6.24
CA GLY A 477 -9.30 4.51 -4.92
C GLY A 477 -7.90 4.20 -4.36
N LEU A 478 -7.82 4.11 -3.02
CA LEU A 478 -6.58 3.82 -2.28
C LEU A 478 -5.93 2.48 -2.67
N LEU A 479 -6.74 1.48 -3.03
CA LEU A 479 -6.26 0.16 -3.47
C LEU A 479 -5.14 0.24 -4.51
N GLN A 480 -5.28 1.11 -5.51
CA GLN A 480 -4.34 1.25 -6.63
C GLN A 480 -3.33 2.39 -6.40
N ASN A 481 -3.23 2.88 -5.16
CA ASN A 481 -2.44 4.05 -4.78
C ASN A 481 -1.62 3.81 -3.51
N ASP A 482 -0.55 3.03 -3.58
CA ASP A 482 0.38 2.81 -2.45
C ASP A 482 1.10 4.12 -2.03
N PRO A 483 0.77 4.69 -0.87
CA PRO A 483 1.38 5.94 -0.41
C PRO A 483 2.82 5.73 0.13
N LEU A 484 3.28 4.49 0.29
CA LEU A 484 4.64 4.13 0.70
C LEU A 484 5.57 3.86 -0.50
N ALA A 485 5.08 4.01 -1.73
CA ALA A 485 5.91 3.87 -2.94
C ALA A 485 6.98 4.96 -2.97
N GLY A 486 8.22 4.57 -2.68
CA GLY A 486 9.32 5.50 -2.47
C GLY A 486 9.71 6.35 -3.69
N MET A 487 9.18 6.07 -4.88
CA MET A 487 9.21 6.89 -6.08
C MET A 487 8.01 6.53 -6.96
N SER A 488 7.55 7.43 -7.82
CA SER A 488 6.58 7.12 -8.86
C SER A 488 6.93 7.86 -10.16
N LEU A 489 7.02 7.11 -11.25
CA LEU A 489 7.51 7.58 -12.53
C LEU A 489 6.48 7.26 -13.62
N VAL A 490 6.04 8.31 -14.30
CA VAL A 490 5.09 8.25 -15.40
C VAL A 490 5.69 9.00 -16.58
N ASP A 491 6.13 8.29 -17.61
CA ASP A 491 6.54 8.85 -18.91
C ASP A 491 5.65 8.30 -20.03
N PRO A 492 4.57 9.02 -20.39
CA PRO A 492 3.59 8.55 -21.37
C PRO A 492 3.94 8.97 -22.80
N GLY A 493 5.14 9.54 -23.02
CA GLY A 493 5.55 10.12 -24.31
C GLY A 493 6.59 9.30 -25.08
N ILE A 494 6.99 8.16 -24.54
CA ILE A 494 7.62 7.07 -25.29
C ILE A 494 6.48 6.15 -25.75
N ASP A 495 6.49 5.66 -27.00
CA ASP A 495 5.56 4.61 -27.47
C ASP A 495 5.84 3.22 -26.82
N ASN A 496 6.43 3.22 -25.62
CA ASN A 496 6.76 2.06 -24.82
C ASN A 496 5.80 2.02 -23.64
N GLN A 497 5.01 0.95 -23.54
CA GLN A 497 3.78 0.94 -22.73
C GLN A 497 4.04 0.80 -21.22
N ASN A 498 5.31 0.60 -20.84
CA ASN A 498 5.84 0.42 -19.50
C ASN A 498 5.61 1.61 -18.53
N SER A 499 4.87 2.66 -18.90
CA SER A 499 4.71 3.90 -18.13
C SER A 499 3.34 4.54 -18.33
N HIS A 500 2.29 3.74 -18.11
CA HIS A 500 0.91 4.16 -18.32
C HIS A 500 0.47 5.27 -17.34
N PRO A 501 -0.13 6.38 -17.83
CA PRO A 501 -0.49 7.50 -16.97
C PRO A 501 -1.60 7.18 -15.97
N ALA A 502 -2.56 6.31 -16.33
CA ALA A 502 -3.76 6.07 -15.54
C ALA A 502 -3.52 5.60 -14.10
N ASN A 503 -2.40 4.91 -13.80
CA ASN A 503 -2.13 4.34 -12.47
C ASN A 503 -0.87 4.93 -11.77
N GLY A 504 -0.38 6.12 -12.15
CA GLY A 504 0.70 6.79 -11.41
C GLY A 504 0.27 7.30 -10.03
N ASN A 505 1.12 7.18 -9.00
CA ASN A 505 0.70 7.40 -7.60
C ASN A 505 0.40 8.84 -7.18
N PHE A 506 0.87 9.81 -7.95
CA PHE A 506 0.77 11.22 -7.60
C PHE A 506 0.03 11.99 -8.68
N GLU A 507 -0.75 12.95 -8.21
CA GLU A 507 -1.59 13.82 -9.01
C GLU A 507 -1.51 15.24 -8.46
N MET A 508 -2.00 16.17 -9.27
CA MET A 508 -1.99 17.60 -9.00
C MET A 508 -3.44 18.08 -9.10
N SER A 509 -3.81 19.13 -8.37
CA SER A 509 -5.06 19.85 -8.58
C SER A 509 -4.85 21.36 -8.49
N TYR A 510 -5.63 22.10 -9.26
CA TYR A 510 -5.56 23.56 -9.30
C TYR A 510 -6.89 24.13 -8.84
N ASN A 511 -6.88 25.02 -7.87
CA ASN A 511 -8.10 25.53 -7.27
C ASN A 511 -8.13 27.06 -7.33
N THR A 512 -9.28 27.61 -7.72
CA THR A 512 -9.59 29.02 -7.49
C THR A 512 -9.88 29.24 -6.00
N LEU A 513 -9.37 30.33 -5.41
CA LEU A 513 -9.55 30.63 -3.99
C LEU A 513 -10.04 32.06 -3.73
N ALA A 514 -10.99 32.18 -2.79
CA ALA A 514 -11.39 33.44 -2.18
C ALA A 514 -11.14 33.40 -0.66
N PHE A 515 -11.21 34.56 0.01
CA PHE A 515 -11.05 34.64 1.47
C PHE A 515 -12.12 33.79 2.18
N GLY A 516 -11.70 32.90 3.08
CA GLY A 516 -12.57 31.95 3.76
C GLY A 516 -12.93 30.68 2.95
N SER A 517 -12.28 30.43 1.80
CA SER A 517 -12.48 29.20 1.02
C SER A 517 -12.16 27.94 1.84
N SER A 518 -13.03 26.92 1.73
CA SER A 518 -12.82 25.58 2.32
C SER A 518 -11.55 24.88 1.80
N LEU A 519 -11.04 25.28 0.64
CA LEU A 519 -9.82 24.74 0.01
C LEU A 519 -8.54 25.41 0.52
N THR A 520 -8.67 26.34 1.48
CA THR A 520 -7.55 26.78 2.32
C THR A 520 -7.50 25.93 3.60
N PRO A 521 -6.30 25.58 4.09
CA PRO A 521 -6.16 24.75 5.29
C PRO A 521 -6.84 25.34 6.53
N ASN A 522 -7.19 24.48 7.47
CA ASN A 522 -7.84 24.91 8.71
C ASN A 522 -6.96 25.83 9.57
N LEU A 523 -7.61 26.64 10.40
CA LEU A 523 -6.98 27.39 11.49
C LEU A 523 -6.54 26.43 12.61
N SER A 524 -5.34 25.90 12.54
CA SER A 524 -4.75 25.09 13.61
C SER A 524 -3.25 25.33 13.76
N ASP A 525 -2.77 25.35 15.00
CA ASP A 525 -1.34 25.46 15.33
C ASP A 525 -0.57 24.13 15.09
N ARG A 526 -1.28 23.03 14.82
CA ARG A 526 -0.68 21.70 14.64
C ARG A 526 -1.42 20.77 13.67
N GLU A 527 -2.74 20.75 13.67
CA GLU A 527 -3.51 19.72 12.95
C GLU A 527 -3.54 19.99 11.44
N GLY A 528 -3.12 19.01 10.65
CA GLY A 528 -3.41 18.96 9.22
C GLY A 528 -4.62 18.08 8.93
N PHE A 529 -5.15 18.15 7.72
CA PHE A 529 -6.27 17.33 7.26
C PHE A 529 -5.96 16.73 5.89
N MET A 530 -6.37 15.48 5.67
CA MET A 530 -6.15 14.73 4.43
C MET A 530 -7.39 13.93 4.03
N VAL A 531 -7.21 13.07 3.02
CA VAL A 531 -8.27 12.38 2.27
C VAL A 531 -9.16 13.39 1.53
N THR A 532 -10.35 13.67 2.06
CA THR A 532 -11.40 14.50 1.45
C THR A 532 -11.11 16.00 1.45
N GLY A 533 -10.47 16.51 2.51
CA GLY A 533 -10.63 17.93 2.88
C GLY A 533 -9.35 18.67 3.19
N PHE A 534 -9.49 19.98 3.39
CA PHE A 534 -8.45 20.86 3.94
C PHE A 534 -8.78 21.30 5.38
N GLN A 535 -9.97 20.96 5.88
CA GLN A 535 -10.54 21.45 7.12
C GLN A 535 -11.08 20.32 8.01
N SER A 536 -11.45 20.67 9.25
CA SER A 536 -11.95 19.70 10.23
C SER A 536 -13.34 19.17 9.94
N GLY A 537 -14.13 19.85 9.11
CA GLY A 537 -15.48 19.42 8.72
C GLY A 537 -15.50 18.51 7.49
N ASP A 538 -14.39 18.46 6.74
CA ASP A 538 -14.31 17.79 5.45
C ASP A 538 -13.09 16.88 5.31
N GLY A 539 -12.21 16.71 6.30
CA GLY A 539 -11.00 15.88 6.16
C GLY A 539 -10.57 15.16 7.44
N LEU A 540 -9.73 14.14 7.29
CA LEU A 540 -9.20 13.36 8.41
C LEU A 540 -7.92 13.98 8.95
N SER A 541 -7.87 14.26 10.26
CA SER A 541 -6.63 14.64 10.97
C SER A 541 -5.77 13.45 11.38
N ARG A 542 -6.28 12.23 11.17
CA ARG A 542 -5.60 10.99 11.49
C ARG A 542 -6.03 9.85 10.58
N LEU A 543 -5.08 9.03 10.14
CA LEU A 543 -5.36 7.81 9.37
C LEU A 543 -4.22 6.80 9.56
N ILE A 544 -4.52 5.55 9.93
CA ILE A 544 -3.51 4.47 9.93
C ILE A 544 -3.83 3.53 8.77
N THR A 545 -2.91 3.37 7.81
CA THR A 545 -3.09 2.48 6.65
C THR A 545 -2.18 1.26 6.68
N HIS A 546 -1.05 1.32 7.38
CA HIS A 546 -0.04 0.26 7.40
C HIS A 546 0.29 -0.13 8.84
N GLU A 547 -0.03 -1.38 9.21
CA GLU A 547 0.36 -1.93 10.50
C GLU A 547 1.82 -2.41 10.45
N LEU A 548 2.64 -1.97 11.39
CA LEU A 548 3.94 -2.59 11.66
C LEU A 548 3.75 -3.62 12.77
N PRO A 549 4.32 -4.84 12.66
CA PRO A 549 4.11 -5.88 13.65
C PRO A 549 4.70 -5.47 15.00
N LEU A 550 3.87 -5.48 16.04
CA LEU A 550 4.23 -5.15 17.42
C LEU A 550 4.46 -6.39 18.30
N ARG A 551 4.30 -7.57 17.71
CA ARG A 551 4.49 -8.92 18.26
C ARG A 551 4.80 -9.88 17.10
N PRO A 552 5.24 -11.13 17.36
CA PRO A 552 5.32 -12.16 16.32
C PRO A 552 4.00 -12.30 15.56
N MET A 553 4.09 -12.50 14.25
CA MET A 553 2.91 -12.68 13.38
C MET A 553 2.13 -13.95 13.80
N ALA A 554 0.81 -13.91 13.66
CA ALA A 554 -0.12 -15.01 13.94
C ALA A 554 -0.66 -15.69 12.68
N SER A 555 -0.45 -15.09 11.51
CA SER A 555 -0.99 -15.53 10.22
C SER A 555 -0.16 -14.96 9.09
N ILE A 556 -0.03 -15.69 7.98
CA ILE A 556 0.70 -15.25 6.79
C ILE A 556 0.09 -13.99 6.16
N VAL A 557 -1.20 -13.74 6.41
CA VAL A 557 -1.94 -12.58 5.95
C VAL A 557 -1.52 -11.29 6.69
N GLU A 558 -0.87 -11.38 7.85
CA GLU A 558 -0.33 -10.20 8.55
C GLU A 558 0.84 -9.55 7.78
N LEU A 559 1.40 -10.24 6.78
CA LEU A 559 2.28 -9.64 5.76
C LEU A 559 1.55 -8.65 4.83
N GLN A 560 0.21 -8.49 4.90
CA GLN A 560 -0.50 -7.53 4.04
C GLN A 560 -0.01 -6.09 4.22
N ALA A 561 0.53 -5.72 5.39
CA ALA A 561 1.09 -4.39 5.61
C ALA A 561 2.58 -4.26 5.23
N TRP A 562 3.25 -5.36 4.86
CA TRP A 562 4.57 -5.30 4.23
C TRP A 562 4.44 -4.75 2.82
N ASN A 563 5.35 -3.85 2.42
CA ASN A 563 5.36 -3.29 1.08
C ASN A 563 6.48 -3.94 0.23
N PRO A 564 6.17 -4.99 -0.56
CA PRO A 564 7.13 -5.59 -1.48
C PRO A 564 7.40 -4.70 -2.71
N ARG A 565 6.62 -3.64 -2.98
CA ARG A 565 6.82 -2.72 -4.12
C ARG A 565 7.45 -1.37 -3.76
N GLY A 566 7.71 -1.06 -2.50
CA GLY A 566 8.06 0.30 -2.03
C GLY A 566 9.34 0.93 -2.61
N LYS A 567 10.08 0.23 -3.47
CA LYS A 567 11.28 0.69 -4.19
C LYS A 567 11.13 0.61 -5.73
N ASN A 568 10.05 0.00 -6.23
CA ASN A 568 9.68 -0.07 -7.64
C ASN A 568 8.92 1.22 -8.03
N PRO A 569 9.34 1.97 -9.08
CA PRO A 569 8.72 3.24 -9.45
C PRO A 569 7.75 3.14 -10.62
N MET A 570 7.54 1.93 -11.14
CA MET A 570 6.57 1.65 -12.21
C MET A 570 5.24 1.24 -11.56
N PRO A 571 4.09 1.49 -12.20
CA PRO A 571 2.82 0.90 -11.80
C PRO A 571 2.82 -0.63 -12.06
N PRO A 572 1.80 -1.38 -11.60
CA PRO A 572 0.74 -0.99 -10.67
C PRO A 572 1.25 -0.76 -9.24
N PHE A 573 0.83 0.32 -8.58
CA PHE A 573 1.21 0.60 -7.19
C PHE A 573 0.11 0.15 -6.22
N GLN A 574 -0.25 -1.14 -6.28
CA GLN A 574 -1.31 -1.67 -5.44
C GLN A 574 -0.83 -1.91 -4.01
N SER A 575 -1.57 -1.41 -3.01
CA SER A 575 -1.26 -1.63 -1.60
C SER A 575 -1.98 -2.87 -1.06
N HIS A 576 -1.44 -3.40 0.04
CA HIS A 576 -1.95 -4.58 0.76
C HIS A 576 -2.11 -5.80 -0.16
N LEU A 577 -1.00 -6.27 -0.72
CA LEU A 577 -0.97 -7.30 -1.76
C LEU A 577 -1.28 -8.70 -1.23
N ILE A 578 -0.60 -9.11 -0.15
CA ILE A 578 -0.66 -10.48 0.36
C ILE A 578 -2.02 -10.75 1.03
N GLY A 579 -2.67 -11.83 0.64
CA GLY A 579 -4.01 -12.23 1.07
C GLY A 579 -5.15 -11.53 0.33
N ASN A 580 -4.88 -10.47 -0.43
CA ASN A 580 -5.87 -9.82 -1.29
C ASN A 580 -5.70 -10.24 -2.75
N SER A 581 -6.69 -9.93 -3.59
CA SER A 581 -6.80 -10.52 -4.94
C SER A 581 -7.45 -9.63 -5.99
N ASP A 582 -7.72 -8.37 -5.67
CA ASP A 582 -8.20 -7.38 -6.65
C ASP A 582 -7.24 -7.29 -7.84
N ALA A 583 -7.79 -7.41 -9.05
CA ALA A 583 -7.07 -7.14 -10.28
C ALA A 583 -6.63 -5.67 -10.39
N THR A 584 -5.57 -5.45 -11.15
CA THR A 584 -5.19 -4.12 -11.65
C THR A 584 -5.64 -3.94 -13.10
N PRO A 585 -6.16 -2.77 -13.50
CA PRO A 585 -6.57 -2.50 -14.88
C PRO A 585 -5.38 -2.35 -15.85
N MET A 586 -4.14 -2.41 -15.32
CA MET A 586 -2.90 -2.41 -16.09
C MET A 586 -2.50 -3.77 -16.67
N ILE A 587 -3.16 -4.85 -16.25
CA ILE A 587 -2.81 -6.22 -16.62
C ILE A 587 -4.08 -6.89 -17.15
N PRO A 588 -4.02 -7.64 -18.27
CA PRO A 588 -5.20 -8.26 -18.84
C PRO A 588 -5.83 -9.28 -17.90
N SER A 589 -7.08 -9.62 -18.16
CA SER A 589 -7.87 -10.49 -17.28
C SER A 589 -7.31 -11.92 -17.19
N ASP A 590 -6.55 -12.37 -18.20
CA ASP A 590 -6.04 -13.73 -18.37
C ASP A 590 -4.50 -13.89 -18.27
N ASP A 591 -3.76 -12.84 -17.90
CA ASP A 591 -2.30 -12.90 -17.68
C ASP A 591 -1.92 -12.23 -16.33
N ILE A 592 -0.67 -12.40 -15.91
CA ILE A 592 -0.03 -11.78 -14.74
C ILE A 592 0.98 -10.67 -15.14
N VAL A 593 1.12 -10.37 -16.42
CA VAL A 593 1.93 -9.28 -16.98
C VAL A 593 1.18 -8.55 -18.13
N PRO A 594 1.46 -7.26 -18.41
CA PRO A 594 0.86 -6.56 -19.56
C PRO A 594 1.29 -7.18 -20.90
N SER A 595 0.36 -7.21 -21.86
CA SER A 595 0.52 -7.92 -23.15
C SER A 595 1.68 -7.42 -24.01
N THR A 596 2.14 -6.19 -23.75
CA THR A 596 3.16 -5.50 -24.54
C THR A 596 4.54 -5.46 -23.88
N MET A 597 4.67 -6.03 -22.68
CA MET A 597 5.97 -6.24 -22.02
C MET A 597 6.50 -7.67 -22.29
N THR A 598 5.70 -8.50 -22.94
CA THR A 598 6.03 -9.84 -23.44
C THR A 598 6.48 -9.77 -24.93
N PRO A 599 7.68 -10.27 -25.31
CA PRO A 599 8.82 -10.69 -24.50
C PRO A 599 10.13 -10.00 -24.95
N ASN A 600 10.50 -8.91 -24.28
CA ASN A 600 11.89 -8.41 -24.28
C ASN A 600 12.53 -8.70 -22.91
N ASN A 601 12.75 -9.99 -22.62
CA ASN A 601 13.33 -10.54 -21.38
C ASN A 601 12.46 -10.33 -20.11
N MET A 602 12.00 -11.42 -19.48
CA MET A 602 11.24 -11.36 -18.22
C MET A 602 12.05 -10.73 -17.07
N ALA A 603 13.38 -10.89 -17.05
CA ALA A 603 14.24 -10.28 -16.04
C ALA A 603 14.33 -8.74 -16.14
N GLU A 604 13.81 -8.14 -17.23
CA GLU A 604 13.71 -6.70 -17.43
C GLU A 604 12.24 -6.19 -17.35
N ASN A 605 11.27 -7.10 -17.14
CA ASN A 605 9.86 -6.78 -16.96
C ASN A 605 9.55 -6.49 -15.48
N LEU A 606 8.65 -5.54 -15.22
CA LEU A 606 8.53 -4.85 -13.93
C LEU A 606 7.09 -4.59 -13.47
N GLN A 607 6.12 -4.95 -14.31
CA GLN A 607 4.70 -4.81 -14.04
C GLN A 607 4.11 -6.20 -13.93
N HIS A 608 4.03 -6.72 -12.70
CA HIS A 608 3.39 -8.00 -12.42
C HIS A 608 2.09 -7.79 -11.67
N ASP A 609 1.25 -8.82 -11.69
CA ASP A 609 0.18 -8.99 -10.73
C ASP A 609 0.78 -9.46 -9.40
N ASP A 610 1.30 -8.51 -8.62
CA ASP A 610 2.02 -8.82 -7.37
C ASP A 610 1.14 -9.49 -6.32
N ALA A 611 -0.17 -9.22 -6.33
CA ALA A 611 -1.11 -9.92 -5.47
C ALA A 611 -1.16 -11.40 -5.86
N TYR A 612 -1.36 -11.69 -7.16
CA TYR A 612 -1.36 -13.06 -7.67
C TYR A 612 -0.03 -13.78 -7.38
N CYS A 613 1.10 -13.16 -7.73
CA CYS A 613 2.44 -13.75 -7.59
C CYS A 613 2.82 -14.00 -6.13
N ALA A 614 2.63 -13.02 -5.24
CA ALA A 614 2.97 -13.19 -3.82
C ALA A 614 2.09 -14.26 -3.16
N ASN A 615 0.78 -14.28 -3.43
CA ASN A 615 -0.11 -15.30 -2.90
C ASN A 615 0.24 -16.70 -3.44
N HIS A 616 0.58 -16.80 -4.71
CA HIS A 616 1.03 -18.06 -5.32
C HIS A 616 2.30 -18.59 -4.66
N LEU A 617 3.27 -17.74 -4.33
CA LEU A 617 4.49 -18.19 -3.64
C LEU A 617 4.23 -18.57 -2.18
N LEU A 618 3.35 -17.82 -1.48
CA LEU A 618 3.21 -17.91 -0.03
C LEU A 618 2.17 -18.95 0.45
N PHE A 619 0.94 -18.97 -0.08
CA PHE A 619 -0.19 -19.61 0.61
C PHE A 619 -0.13 -21.14 0.73
N ASP A 620 0.49 -21.85 -0.21
CA ASP A 620 0.57 -23.33 -0.16
C ASP A 620 1.87 -23.85 0.46
N ASP A 621 2.96 -23.07 0.35
CA ASP A 621 4.32 -23.51 0.71
C ASP A 621 4.72 -23.05 2.12
N TRP A 622 4.12 -21.98 2.63
CA TRP A 622 4.49 -21.35 3.90
C TRP A 622 3.35 -21.34 4.93
N PHE A 623 3.72 -21.27 6.20
CA PHE A 623 2.83 -20.95 7.30
C PHE A 623 3.56 -20.13 8.38
N VAL A 624 2.84 -19.71 9.42
CA VAL A 624 3.37 -18.92 10.54
C VAL A 624 3.00 -19.62 11.85
N SER A 625 3.93 -20.34 12.45
CA SER A 625 3.77 -21.03 13.74
C SER A 625 3.62 -20.10 14.95
N SER A 626 4.13 -18.86 14.86
CA SER A 626 4.37 -17.94 15.98
C SER A 626 5.37 -18.47 17.03
N ILE A 627 6.14 -19.52 16.73
CA ILE A 627 7.29 -19.97 17.53
C ILE A 627 8.41 -18.95 17.32
N ALA A 628 8.43 -17.94 18.19
CA ALA A 628 9.29 -16.78 18.11
C ALA A 628 9.43 -16.13 19.50
N PRO A 629 10.46 -15.29 19.73
CA PRO A 629 10.60 -14.52 20.97
C PRO A 629 9.35 -13.70 21.32
N GLN A 630 8.87 -13.80 22.55
CA GLN A 630 7.64 -13.14 22.98
C GLN A 630 7.93 -11.83 23.75
N PRO A 631 7.37 -10.68 23.32
CA PRO A 631 7.44 -9.44 24.07
C PRO A 631 6.53 -9.48 25.31
N ARG A 632 6.92 -8.80 26.39
CA ARG A 632 6.11 -8.69 27.62
C ARG A 632 4.75 -8.03 27.40
N THR A 633 4.64 -7.15 26.41
CA THR A 633 3.42 -6.43 26.06
C THR A 633 3.35 -6.25 24.54
N LEU A 634 3.96 -5.20 24.03
CA LEU A 634 4.14 -4.90 22.61
C LEU A 634 5.58 -4.35 22.45
N GLY A 635 6.20 -4.56 21.30
CA GLY A 635 7.57 -4.12 21.03
C GLY A 635 8.66 -4.85 21.83
N GLY A 636 9.92 -4.51 21.55
CA GLY A 636 11.17 -5.23 21.85
C GLY A 636 11.56 -5.47 23.31
N ASN A 637 10.65 -5.33 24.28
CA ASN A 637 10.86 -5.82 25.63
C ASN A 637 10.60 -7.34 25.67
N ILE A 638 11.51 -8.10 25.06
CA ILE A 638 11.43 -9.57 24.95
C ILE A 638 11.52 -10.20 26.34
N GLN A 639 10.47 -10.92 26.72
CA GLN A 639 10.35 -11.63 27.99
C GLN A 639 10.76 -13.11 27.87
N LYS A 640 10.51 -13.71 26.70
CA LYS A 640 10.90 -15.10 26.38
C LYS A 640 11.65 -15.13 25.07
N ASP A 641 12.76 -15.85 25.03
CA ASP A 641 13.39 -16.21 23.76
C ASP A 641 12.60 -17.32 23.04
N ILE A 642 13.06 -17.66 21.84
CA ILE A 642 12.42 -18.70 21.01
C ILE A 642 12.47 -20.09 21.65
N TYR A 643 13.56 -20.44 22.36
CA TYR A 643 13.70 -21.73 23.05
C TYR A 643 12.70 -21.86 24.19
N THR A 644 12.60 -20.83 25.03
CA THR A 644 11.65 -20.74 26.15
C THR A 644 10.22 -20.85 25.61
N THR A 645 9.91 -20.12 24.54
CA THR A 645 8.57 -20.15 23.91
C THR A 645 8.23 -21.54 23.37
N PHE A 646 9.15 -22.21 22.66
CA PHE A 646 8.88 -23.54 22.12
C PHE A 646 8.85 -24.61 23.22
N ARG A 647 9.76 -24.55 24.20
CA ARG A 647 9.76 -25.43 25.38
C ARG A 647 8.44 -25.35 26.14
N ASP A 648 7.97 -24.15 26.45
CA ASP A 648 6.76 -23.94 27.26
C ASP A 648 5.49 -24.40 26.51
N PHE A 649 5.52 -24.38 25.17
CA PHE A 649 4.51 -25.06 24.35
C PHE A 649 4.59 -26.60 24.49
N LEU A 650 5.79 -27.19 24.35
CA LEU A 650 5.99 -28.65 24.45
C LEU A 650 5.70 -29.21 25.86
N THR A 651 5.93 -28.45 26.94
CA THR A 651 5.49 -28.83 28.30
C THR A 651 3.99 -28.68 28.50
N GLY A 652 3.30 -27.90 27.66
CA GLY A 652 1.90 -27.52 27.81
C GLY A 652 1.66 -26.40 28.82
N GLU A 653 2.70 -25.68 29.22
CA GLU A 653 2.61 -24.47 30.05
C GLU A 653 2.00 -23.28 29.28
N GLU A 654 2.22 -23.22 27.95
CA GLU A 654 1.65 -22.21 27.06
C GLU A 654 1.06 -22.81 25.77
N GLN A 655 0.25 -22.00 25.08
CA GLN A 655 -0.30 -22.29 23.76
C GLN A 655 0.28 -21.31 22.73
N LEU A 656 0.48 -21.78 21.49
CA LEU A 656 0.83 -20.89 20.38
C LEU A 656 -0.27 -19.86 20.13
N THR A 657 0.11 -18.72 19.54
CA THR A 657 -0.82 -17.60 19.25
C THR A 657 -2.02 -18.06 18.43
N ASN A 658 -1.80 -18.94 17.44
CA ASN A 658 -2.87 -19.71 16.83
C ASN A 658 -3.17 -20.97 17.64
N ARG A 659 -4.27 -20.94 18.41
CA ARG A 659 -4.73 -22.07 19.24
C ARG A 659 -5.16 -23.31 18.44
N ALA A 660 -5.35 -23.22 17.13
CA ALA A 660 -5.61 -24.40 16.31
C ALA A 660 -4.37 -25.28 16.13
N TYR A 661 -3.17 -24.72 16.27
CA TYR A 661 -1.92 -25.48 16.22
C TYR A 661 -1.66 -26.16 17.56
N GLN A 662 -1.68 -27.49 17.53
CA GLN A 662 -1.41 -28.37 18.66
C GLN A 662 -0.16 -29.19 18.36
N GLY A 663 0.67 -29.48 19.36
CA GLY A 663 1.81 -30.37 19.15
C GLY A 663 1.33 -31.81 19.00
N ILE A 664 2.06 -32.63 18.25
CA ILE A 664 1.76 -34.06 18.14
C ILE A 664 1.75 -34.73 19.53
N PRO A 665 0.92 -35.76 19.77
CA PRO A 665 0.80 -36.40 21.09
C PRO A 665 2.10 -36.97 21.68
N ALA A 666 3.13 -37.20 20.87
CA ALA A 666 4.44 -37.68 21.32
C ALA A 666 5.32 -36.58 21.92
N ASP A 667 5.15 -35.32 21.48
CA ASP A 667 6.00 -34.18 21.83
C ASP A 667 5.33 -33.22 22.83
N MET A 668 4.09 -33.52 23.27
CA MET A 668 3.32 -32.70 24.21
C MET A 668 3.31 -33.28 25.63
N GLY A 669 3.32 -32.40 26.64
CA GLY A 669 3.34 -32.79 28.06
C GLY A 669 4.69 -33.35 28.50
N LEU A 670 5.77 -32.97 27.81
CA LEU A 670 7.13 -33.36 28.13
C LEU A 670 7.58 -32.76 29.48
N SER A 671 8.51 -33.42 30.18
CA SER A 671 9.22 -32.79 31.30
C SER A 671 10.13 -31.68 30.79
N THR A 672 10.33 -30.60 31.57
CA THR A 672 11.10 -29.40 31.16
C THR A 672 12.42 -29.72 30.46
N SER A 673 13.23 -30.64 31.01
CA SER A 673 14.49 -31.08 30.37
C SER A 673 14.29 -31.74 29.00
N LYS A 674 13.25 -32.57 28.80
CA LYS A 674 12.96 -33.20 27.51
C LYS A 674 12.41 -32.19 26.50
N ALA A 675 11.59 -31.25 26.97
CA ALA A 675 11.11 -30.13 26.15
C ALA A 675 12.27 -29.22 25.72
N GLU A 676 13.28 -29.00 26.59
CA GLU A 676 14.50 -28.25 26.25
C GLU A 676 15.36 -28.98 25.22
N ASP A 677 15.55 -30.28 25.36
CA ASP A 677 16.30 -31.10 24.40
C ASP A 677 15.60 -31.11 23.04
N ARG A 678 14.27 -31.30 23.02
CA ARG A 678 13.44 -31.30 21.80
C ARG A 678 13.33 -29.91 21.16
N ALA A 679 13.30 -28.85 21.94
CA ALA A 679 13.31 -27.48 21.42
C ALA A 679 14.64 -27.17 20.74
N LYS A 680 15.77 -27.54 21.35
CA LYS A 680 17.11 -27.39 20.74
C LYS A 680 17.25 -28.18 19.45
N GLU A 681 16.79 -29.44 19.42
CA GLU A 681 16.85 -30.30 18.22
C GLU A 681 16.25 -29.63 16.97
N ILE A 682 15.20 -28.82 17.14
CA ILE A 682 14.56 -28.08 16.05
C ILE A 682 15.18 -26.69 15.86
N ILE A 683 15.36 -25.91 16.93
CA ILE A 683 15.80 -24.52 16.82
C ILE A 683 17.29 -24.40 16.44
N ASP A 684 18.14 -25.32 16.90
CA ASP A 684 19.57 -25.37 16.57
C ASP A 684 19.82 -26.02 15.18
N SER A 685 18.79 -26.58 14.52
CA SER A 685 18.95 -27.22 13.20
C SER A 685 18.73 -26.23 12.05
N TYR A 686 19.65 -26.23 11.08
CA TYR A 686 19.56 -25.46 9.84
C TYR A 686 18.30 -25.77 9.00
N ASP A 687 17.66 -26.93 9.23
CA ASP A 687 16.43 -27.38 8.58
C ASP A 687 15.19 -27.40 9.51
N GLY A 688 15.30 -26.89 10.76
CA GLY A 688 14.21 -26.92 11.73
C GLY A 688 12.94 -26.22 11.26
N TRP A 689 13.09 -25.11 10.54
CA TRP A 689 12.00 -24.37 9.90
C TRP A 689 11.31 -25.13 8.75
N LEU A 690 11.95 -26.15 8.18
CA LEU A 690 11.36 -27.07 7.19
C LEU A 690 10.66 -28.26 7.87
N LYS A 691 11.12 -28.68 9.05
CA LYS A 691 10.64 -29.86 9.79
C LYS A 691 9.53 -29.58 10.79
N VAL A 692 9.46 -28.38 11.37
CA VAL A 692 8.55 -28.04 12.48
C VAL A 692 7.06 -28.29 12.16
N ALA A 693 6.65 -28.16 10.89
CA ALA A 693 5.30 -28.49 10.43
C ALA A 693 4.90 -29.95 10.70
N SER A 694 5.87 -30.88 10.72
CA SER A 694 5.62 -32.29 11.06
C SER A 694 5.30 -32.52 12.53
N LEU A 695 5.65 -31.57 13.41
CA LEU A 695 5.43 -31.63 14.85
C LEU A 695 4.07 -31.04 15.25
N LEU A 696 3.33 -30.47 14.31
CA LEU A 696 2.10 -29.72 14.54
C LEU A 696 0.90 -30.38 13.84
N GLU A 697 -0.18 -30.55 14.59
CA GLU A 697 -1.50 -30.93 14.11
C GLU A 697 -2.44 -29.70 14.15
N VAL A 698 -3.26 -29.54 13.11
CA VAL A 698 -4.22 -28.42 12.98
C VAL A 698 -5.61 -28.89 13.41
N THR A 699 -6.04 -28.52 14.61
CA THR A 699 -7.37 -28.83 15.12
C THR A 699 -8.43 -27.92 14.48
N GLY A 700 -9.49 -28.51 13.94
CA GLY A 700 -10.51 -27.78 13.19
C GLY A 700 -10.02 -27.30 11.82
N MET A 701 -9.09 -28.01 11.18
CA MET A 701 -8.69 -27.69 9.80
C MET A 701 -9.91 -27.75 8.87
N PHE A 702 -10.07 -26.73 8.03
CA PHE A 702 -11.25 -26.50 7.20
C PHE A 702 -10.90 -26.64 5.72
N ASN A 703 -11.67 -27.47 5.01
CA ASN A 703 -11.54 -27.61 3.57
C ASN A 703 -12.28 -26.48 2.83
N ILE A 704 -11.54 -25.62 2.13
CA ILE A 704 -12.08 -24.51 1.32
C ILE A 704 -13.04 -24.96 0.21
N ASN A 705 -13.03 -26.24 -0.15
CA ASN A 705 -13.97 -26.84 -1.11
C ASN A 705 -15.32 -27.25 -0.48
N SER A 706 -15.57 -26.97 0.80
CA SER A 706 -16.89 -27.17 1.40
C SER A 706 -17.94 -26.29 0.71
N THR A 707 -19.04 -26.92 0.27
CA THR A 707 -20.22 -26.22 -0.24
C THR A 707 -21.35 -26.17 0.80
N SER A 708 -21.03 -26.34 2.09
CA SER A 708 -21.97 -26.27 3.21
C SER A 708 -21.96 -24.86 3.80
N VAL A 709 -23.10 -24.16 3.68
CA VAL A 709 -23.25 -22.79 4.22
C VAL A 709 -23.05 -22.78 5.74
N ASN A 710 -23.61 -23.77 6.44
CA ASN A 710 -23.45 -23.92 7.89
C ASN A 710 -21.98 -24.11 8.30
N ALA A 711 -21.19 -24.82 7.48
CA ALA A 711 -19.75 -25.01 7.72
C ALA A 711 -19.00 -23.67 7.62
N TRP A 712 -19.23 -22.92 6.54
CA TRP A 712 -18.64 -21.58 6.36
C TRP A 712 -19.11 -20.58 7.42
N LYS A 713 -20.41 -20.56 7.76
CA LYS A 713 -20.98 -19.71 8.82
C LYS A 713 -20.31 -19.98 10.17
N ALA A 714 -20.05 -21.25 10.50
CA ALA A 714 -19.35 -21.63 11.73
C ALA A 714 -17.87 -21.21 11.75
N LEU A 715 -17.17 -21.24 10.61
CA LEU A 715 -15.78 -20.78 10.49
C LEU A 715 -15.69 -19.25 10.51
N LEU A 716 -16.50 -18.56 9.71
CA LEU A 716 -16.49 -17.10 9.62
C LEU A 716 -16.91 -16.49 10.97
N GLY A 717 -17.95 -17.05 11.61
CA GLY A 717 -18.44 -16.67 12.93
C GLY A 717 -17.55 -17.03 14.13
N HIS A 718 -16.29 -17.42 13.93
CA HIS A 718 -15.34 -17.78 14.99
C HIS A 718 -15.06 -16.67 16.03
N ALA A 719 -15.40 -15.42 15.73
CA ALA A 719 -15.06 -14.24 16.52
C ALA A 719 -16.20 -13.77 17.45
N ARG A 720 -17.11 -14.68 17.86
CA ARG A 720 -18.12 -14.37 18.88
C ARG A 720 -17.50 -14.10 20.25
N SER A 721 -18.03 -13.07 20.90
CA SER A 721 -17.74 -12.63 22.27
C SER A 721 -16.25 -12.52 22.55
N ARG A 722 -15.50 -11.94 21.60
CA ARG A 722 -14.08 -11.61 21.82
C ARG A 722 -13.99 -10.50 22.86
N ASP A 723 -13.55 -10.88 24.06
CA ASP A 723 -13.27 -9.95 25.15
C ASP A 723 -12.19 -8.95 24.74
N GLN A 724 -12.60 -7.69 24.65
CA GLN A 724 -11.80 -6.49 24.39
C GLN A 724 -11.06 -6.43 23.05
N ILE A 725 -11.46 -5.46 22.21
CA ILE A 725 -10.68 -5.04 21.04
C ILE A 725 -9.79 -3.86 21.46
N ALA A 726 -8.48 -4.01 21.28
CA ALA A 726 -7.57 -2.86 21.38
C ALA A 726 -7.70 -1.99 20.12
N MET A 727 -7.73 -0.67 20.30
CA MET A 727 -7.71 0.32 19.22
C MET A 727 -6.63 1.38 19.44
N HIS A 728 -6.13 1.98 18.37
CA HIS A 728 -5.23 3.12 18.47
C HIS A 728 -6.01 4.39 18.87
N GLY A 729 -5.96 4.78 20.15
CA GLY A 729 -6.34 6.11 20.61
C GLY A 729 -5.31 7.18 20.22
N ASN A 730 -5.66 8.47 20.36
CA ASN A 730 -4.92 9.60 19.78
C ASN A 730 -3.39 9.52 19.97
N ASN A 731 -2.92 9.20 21.18
CA ASN A 731 -1.49 9.08 21.54
C ASN A 731 -1.10 7.70 22.12
N GLN A 732 -2.01 6.73 22.17
CA GLN A 732 -1.82 5.45 22.89
C GLN A 732 -2.76 4.36 22.37
N ILE A 733 -2.41 3.09 22.54
CA ILE A 733 -3.33 1.96 22.36
C ILE A 733 -4.27 1.91 23.58
N VAL A 734 -5.56 1.80 23.32
CA VAL A 734 -6.65 1.77 24.31
C VAL A 734 -7.42 0.47 24.15
N ALA A 735 -7.62 -0.27 25.25
CA ALA A 735 -8.54 -1.41 25.24
C ALA A 735 -9.99 -0.90 25.22
N LYS A 736 -10.83 -1.41 24.32
CA LYS A 736 -12.29 -1.22 24.35
C LYS A 736 -12.85 -2.21 25.38
N ASP A 737 -13.36 -1.72 26.51
CA ASP A 737 -13.93 -2.54 27.61
C ASP A 737 -15.28 -3.20 27.26
N VAL A 738 -15.52 -3.52 25.99
CA VAL A 738 -16.75 -4.12 25.46
C VAL A 738 -16.35 -5.22 24.49
N SER A 739 -16.98 -6.39 24.62
CA SER A 739 -16.85 -7.45 23.62
C SER A 739 -17.53 -7.05 22.32
N SER A 740 -16.92 -7.42 21.19
CA SER A 740 -17.55 -7.26 19.87
C SER A 740 -17.63 -8.63 19.23
N ASP A 741 -18.83 -9.02 18.83
CA ASP A 741 -19.02 -10.19 17.98
C ASP A 741 -18.51 -9.86 16.56
N HIS A 742 -17.91 -10.85 15.90
CA HIS A 742 -17.57 -10.82 14.46
C HIS A 742 -16.80 -9.60 13.98
N ALA A 743 -15.91 -9.06 14.81
CA ALA A 743 -15.10 -7.91 14.44
C ALA A 743 -14.07 -8.24 13.35
N VAL A 744 -14.10 -7.45 12.28
CA VAL A 744 -13.21 -7.51 11.12
C VAL A 744 -12.28 -6.29 11.19
N THR A 745 -11.01 -6.55 11.44
CA THR A 745 -9.95 -5.54 11.58
C THR A 745 -8.81 -5.83 10.59
N ARG A 746 -8.34 -4.78 9.91
CA ARG A 746 -7.19 -4.89 9.00
C ARG A 746 -5.91 -5.30 9.71
N GLY A 747 -5.66 -4.70 10.86
CA GLY A 747 -4.52 -5.01 11.72
C GLY A 747 -4.85 -6.00 12.84
N SER A 748 -3.79 -6.42 13.54
CA SER A 748 -3.86 -7.12 14.83
C SER A 748 -4.49 -6.26 15.93
N VAL A 749 -4.36 -4.94 15.82
CA VAL A 749 -5.03 -3.89 16.61
C VAL A 749 -5.94 -3.08 15.69
N ALA A 750 -7.10 -2.64 16.17
CA ALA A 750 -8.00 -1.78 15.39
C ALA A 750 -7.42 -0.36 15.22
N THR A 751 -7.64 0.24 14.06
CA THR A 751 -7.08 1.56 13.71
C THR A 751 -7.82 2.74 14.38
N ASP A 752 -9.11 2.57 14.65
CA ASP A 752 -10.02 3.57 15.24
C ASP A 752 -11.19 2.84 15.93
N VAL A 753 -12.26 3.55 16.29
CA VAL A 753 -13.56 3.02 16.75
C VAL A 753 -14.25 2.17 15.68
N GLN A 754 -15.44 1.66 15.99
CA GLN A 754 -16.26 0.93 15.02
C GLN A 754 -16.86 1.90 13.99
N ALA A 755 -16.98 1.47 12.74
CA ALA A 755 -17.64 2.24 11.68
C ALA A 755 -19.06 2.67 12.10
N GLY A 756 -19.39 3.94 11.88
CA GLY A 756 -20.66 4.56 12.28
C GLY A 756 -20.67 5.23 13.66
N GLU A 757 -19.66 5.01 14.51
CA GLU A 757 -19.54 5.64 15.84
C GLU A 757 -19.03 7.08 15.78
N ASP A 758 -19.51 7.95 16.69
CA ASP A 758 -19.18 9.39 16.76
C ASP A 758 -17.74 9.69 17.21
N ASN A 759 -17.08 8.77 17.93
CA ASN A 759 -15.77 9.02 18.57
C ASN A 759 -14.55 8.81 17.63
N ALA A 760 -14.71 9.06 16.34
CA ALA A 760 -13.70 8.84 15.31
C ALA A 760 -12.56 9.88 15.34
N PHE A 761 -11.36 9.50 14.88
CA PHE A 761 -10.24 10.44 14.70
C PHE A 761 -10.33 11.25 13.39
N GLY A 762 -11.46 11.97 13.21
CA GLY A 762 -11.74 12.81 12.04
C GLY A 762 -12.28 14.22 12.35
N GLY A 763 -12.35 14.63 13.62
CA GLY A 763 -12.83 15.96 13.99
C GLY A 763 -14.33 16.14 13.74
N GLN A 764 -14.70 17.17 12.99
CA GLN A 764 -16.11 17.47 12.61
C GLN A 764 -16.53 16.77 11.31
N PHE A 765 -15.66 15.94 10.71
CA PHE A 765 -15.96 15.22 9.48
C PHE A 765 -17.01 14.12 9.75
N ALA A 766 -18.21 14.32 9.21
CA ALA A 766 -19.29 13.35 9.32
C ALA A 766 -18.86 12.00 8.74
N LYS A 767 -19.26 10.90 9.39
CA LYS A 767 -18.94 9.52 8.96
C LYS A 767 -17.44 9.18 8.95
N ALA A 768 -16.57 9.94 9.63
CA ALA A 768 -15.13 9.66 9.67
C ALA A 768 -14.77 8.19 10.02
N SER A 769 -15.48 7.59 10.99
CA SER A 769 -15.31 6.19 11.41
C SER A 769 -15.63 5.17 10.31
N GLU A 770 -16.44 5.50 9.30
CA GLU A 770 -16.66 4.62 8.14
C GLU A 770 -15.38 4.39 7.33
N TYR A 771 -14.46 5.37 7.36
CA TYR A 771 -13.19 5.34 6.63
C TYR A 771 -12.04 4.81 7.48
N THR A 772 -11.96 5.21 8.76
CA THR A 772 -10.83 4.89 9.66
C THR A 772 -11.08 3.67 10.56
N GLY A 773 -12.34 3.33 10.81
CA GLY A 773 -12.77 2.36 11.80
C GLY A 773 -12.66 0.90 11.39
N PHE A 774 -12.94 0.02 12.34
CA PHE A 774 -13.17 -1.41 12.07
C PHE A 774 -14.66 -1.69 11.86
N ARG A 775 -15.00 -2.82 11.26
CA ARG A 775 -16.40 -3.28 11.14
C ARG A 775 -16.66 -4.48 12.04
N SER A 776 -17.92 -4.70 12.37
CA SER A 776 -18.39 -5.92 13.04
C SER A 776 -19.63 -6.39 12.29
N LEU A 777 -19.61 -7.65 11.86
CA LEU A 777 -20.68 -8.20 11.02
C LEU A 777 -21.83 -8.73 11.89
N THR A 778 -23.06 -8.64 11.42
CA THR A 778 -24.20 -9.30 12.07
C THR A 778 -24.17 -10.81 11.84
N ASP A 779 -24.96 -11.57 12.59
CA ASP A 779 -25.09 -13.02 12.36
C ASP A 779 -25.70 -13.33 10.98
N GLU A 780 -26.56 -12.43 10.49
CA GLU A 780 -27.16 -12.43 9.16
C GLU A 780 -26.11 -12.13 8.07
N GLN A 781 -25.26 -11.12 8.25
CA GLN A 781 -24.16 -10.81 7.32
C GLN A 781 -23.10 -11.92 7.27
N ILE A 782 -22.87 -12.64 8.37
CA ILE A 782 -22.00 -13.82 8.39
C ILE A 782 -22.64 -15.02 7.66
N GLU A 783 -23.97 -15.15 7.68
CA GLU A 783 -24.70 -16.15 6.90
C GLU A 783 -24.68 -15.82 5.40
N ASP A 784 -24.99 -14.59 5.03
CA ASP A 784 -24.90 -14.07 3.66
C ASP A 784 -23.47 -14.27 3.10
N LEU A 785 -22.43 -13.85 3.83
CA LEU A 785 -21.04 -14.08 3.43
C LEU A 785 -20.72 -15.58 3.23
N ALA A 786 -21.27 -16.46 4.07
CA ALA A 786 -21.11 -17.90 3.91
C ALA A 786 -21.82 -18.43 2.64
N GLU A 787 -23.01 -17.92 2.32
CA GLU A 787 -23.74 -18.23 1.09
C GLU A 787 -22.96 -17.77 -0.15
N LYS A 788 -22.54 -16.50 -0.21
CA LYS A 788 -21.76 -15.96 -1.35
C LYS A 788 -20.40 -16.65 -1.50
N VAL A 789 -19.72 -17.04 -0.41
CA VAL A 789 -18.50 -17.86 -0.51
C VAL A 789 -18.80 -19.23 -1.10
N VAL A 790 -19.87 -19.90 -0.66
CA VAL A 790 -20.29 -21.20 -1.23
C VAL A 790 -20.67 -21.10 -2.71
N GLU A 791 -21.29 -20.01 -3.15
CA GLU A 791 -21.52 -19.73 -4.57
C GLU A 791 -20.19 -19.64 -5.34
N GLN A 792 -19.22 -18.88 -4.84
CA GLN A 792 -17.90 -18.75 -5.47
C GLN A 792 -17.14 -20.09 -5.49
N VAL A 793 -17.25 -20.92 -4.44
CA VAL A 793 -16.69 -22.29 -4.41
C VAL A 793 -17.33 -23.16 -5.51
N ARG A 794 -18.65 -23.09 -5.70
CA ARG A 794 -19.36 -23.86 -6.74
C ARG A 794 -19.06 -23.38 -8.17
N LEU A 795 -18.79 -22.09 -8.35
CA LEU A 795 -18.48 -21.49 -9.65
C LEU A 795 -17.03 -21.72 -10.09
N ARG A 796 -16.09 -21.72 -9.13
CA ARG A 796 -14.64 -21.71 -9.40
C ARG A 796 -13.96 -23.04 -9.12
N GLY A 797 -14.46 -23.82 -8.16
CA GLY A 797 -13.82 -25.01 -7.63
C GLY A 797 -14.20 -26.34 -8.31
N PRO A 798 -13.71 -27.48 -7.79
CA PRO A 798 -12.89 -27.59 -6.58
C PRO A 798 -11.47 -27.05 -6.81
N PHE A 799 -11.03 -26.16 -5.92
CA PHE A 799 -9.68 -25.61 -5.89
C PHE A 799 -8.67 -26.69 -5.51
N LEU A 800 -7.54 -26.72 -6.21
CA LEU A 800 -6.44 -27.65 -5.96
C LEU A 800 -5.43 -27.13 -4.94
N SER A 801 -5.44 -25.82 -4.66
CA SER A 801 -4.54 -25.13 -3.75
C SER A 801 -5.23 -23.98 -3.00
N LEU A 802 -4.61 -23.47 -1.94
CA LEU A 802 -5.06 -22.23 -1.28
C LEU A 802 -4.77 -21.00 -2.14
N SER A 803 -3.65 -21.00 -2.86
CA SER A 803 -3.32 -19.89 -3.77
C SER A 803 -4.39 -19.68 -4.85
N GLU A 804 -4.98 -20.74 -5.38
CA GLU A 804 -6.06 -20.68 -6.38
C GLU A 804 -7.37 -20.11 -5.82
N PHE A 805 -7.69 -20.41 -4.55
CA PHE A 805 -8.85 -19.87 -3.85
C PHE A 805 -8.72 -18.39 -3.48
N VAL A 806 -7.51 -18.02 -3.05
CA VAL A 806 -7.19 -16.64 -2.66
C VAL A 806 -7.12 -15.74 -3.89
N ASN A 807 -6.51 -16.19 -4.99
CA ASN A 807 -6.31 -15.38 -6.19
C ASN A 807 -7.57 -15.26 -7.08
N ARG A 808 -7.56 -14.23 -7.93
CA ARG A 808 -8.44 -14.15 -9.11
C ARG A 808 -8.11 -15.27 -10.11
N GLN A 809 -9.09 -15.71 -10.90
CA GLN A 809 -8.84 -16.68 -11.96
C GLN A 809 -8.38 -15.96 -13.23
N LEU A 810 -7.22 -16.35 -13.77
CA LEU A 810 -6.75 -15.86 -15.06
C LEU A 810 -7.68 -16.41 -16.15
N SER A 811 -8.54 -15.55 -16.70
CA SER A 811 -9.68 -15.97 -17.52
C SER A 811 -10.19 -14.83 -18.41
N SER A 812 -10.91 -15.21 -19.48
CA SER A 812 -11.73 -14.30 -20.27
C SER A 812 -13.09 -14.00 -19.61
N ASP A 813 -13.50 -14.76 -18.60
CA ASP A 813 -14.61 -14.36 -17.72
C ASP A 813 -14.16 -13.24 -16.79
N LYS A 814 -14.57 -12.02 -17.14
CA LYS A 814 -14.23 -10.80 -16.44
C LYS A 814 -14.68 -10.76 -14.97
N ASN A 815 -15.74 -11.46 -14.59
CA ASN A 815 -16.19 -11.50 -13.20
C ASN A 815 -15.27 -12.41 -12.36
N LEU A 816 -14.87 -13.55 -12.92
CA LEU A 816 -13.94 -14.48 -12.27
C LEU A 816 -12.50 -13.93 -12.23
N ALA A 817 -12.15 -13.10 -13.22
CA ALA A 817 -10.85 -12.45 -13.34
C ALA A 817 -10.69 -11.14 -12.55
N ALA A 818 -11.76 -10.50 -12.07
CA ALA A 818 -11.67 -9.22 -11.36
C ALA A 818 -11.15 -9.36 -9.91
N ALA A 819 -11.46 -10.47 -9.23
CA ALA A 819 -10.99 -10.75 -7.88
C ALA A 819 -11.08 -12.26 -7.55
N GLY A 820 -10.46 -12.67 -6.43
CA GLY A 820 -10.56 -14.03 -5.90
C GLY A 820 -11.86 -14.33 -5.15
N ALA A 821 -12.04 -15.59 -4.75
CA ALA A 821 -13.34 -16.11 -4.30
C ALA A 821 -13.95 -15.31 -3.13
N VAL A 822 -13.18 -15.04 -2.08
CA VAL A 822 -13.66 -14.32 -0.89
C VAL A 822 -13.87 -12.84 -1.18
N GLN A 823 -13.01 -12.20 -1.97
CA GLN A 823 -13.22 -10.80 -2.36
C GLN A 823 -14.46 -10.61 -3.26
N THR A 824 -14.75 -11.57 -4.15
CA THR A 824 -15.99 -11.57 -4.93
C THR A 824 -17.21 -11.79 -4.02
N ALA A 825 -17.14 -12.69 -3.04
CA ALA A 825 -18.21 -12.90 -2.07
C ALA A 825 -18.53 -11.62 -1.27
N ILE A 826 -17.51 -10.94 -0.72
CA ILE A 826 -17.66 -9.64 -0.02
C ILE A 826 -18.29 -8.57 -0.92
N ASN A 827 -18.02 -8.60 -2.23
CA ASN A 827 -18.57 -7.63 -3.18
C ASN A 827 -20.02 -7.93 -3.63
N ASN A 828 -20.55 -9.09 -3.28
CA ASN A 828 -21.88 -9.57 -3.68
C ASN A 828 -22.82 -9.82 -2.48
N LEU A 829 -22.48 -9.28 -1.30
CA LEU A 829 -23.36 -9.31 -0.12
C LEU A 829 -24.68 -8.58 -0.42
N ASP A 830 -25.79 -9.16 0.02
CA ASP A 830 -27.12 -8.57 -0.11
C ASP A 830 -27.39 -7.54 1.01
N ASP A 831 -26.87 -7.77 2.21
CA ASP A 831 -26.79 -6.77 3.30
C ASP A 831 -25.36 -6.23 3.41
N ASP A 832 -25.02 -5.26 2.55
CA ASP A 832 -23.65 -4.76 2.44
C ASP A 832 -23.22 -3.91 3.66
N PRO A 833 -22.27 -4.40 4.49
CA PRO A 833 -21.72 -3.62 5.61
C PRO A 833 -20.91 -2.41 5.11
N MET A 834 -20.59 -2.33 3.82
CA MET A 834 -19.91 -1.20 3.16
C MET A 834 -20.85 -0.16 2.54
N SER A 835 -22.17 -0.35 2.62
CA SER A 835 -23.18 0.45 1.89
C SER A 835 -22.97 1.96 2.00
N VAL A 836 -22.64 2.48 3.19
CA VAL A 836 -22.35 3.90 3.43
C VAL A 836 -21.17 4.43 2.58
N LEU A 837 -20.16 3.61 2.29
CA LEU A 837 -19.01 3.95 1.45
C LEU A 837 -19.19 3.58 -0.03
N ARG A 838 -20.24 2.81 -0.38
CA ARG A 838 -20.64 2.53 -1.77
C ARG A 838 -21.64 3.55 -2.32
N ASP A 839 -22.39 4.20 -1.43
CA ASP A 839 -23.31 5.29 -1.74
C ASP A 839 -22.59 6.51 -2.37
N PRO A 840 -22.90 6.89 -3.63
CA PRO A 840 -22.30 8.04 -4.29
C PRO A 840 -22.47 9.38 -3.55
N ASP A 841 -23.57 9.57 -2.82
CA ASP A 841 -23.83 10.80 -2.05
C ASP A 841 -22.85 10.96 -0.87
N ASN A 842 -22.16 9.86 -0.50
CA ASN A 842 -21.15 9.81 0.55
C ASN A 842 -19.72 9.71 0.01
N PHE A 843 -19.50 9.78 -1.30
CA PHE A 843 -18.15 9.65 -1.84
C PHE A 843 -17.23 10.78 -1.39
N LEU A 844 -15.97 10.39 -1.14
CA LEU A 844 -14.89 11.29 -0.74
C LEU A 844 -14.73 12.47 -1.71
N SER A 845 -15.00 12.24 -2.99
CA SER A 845 -15.32 13.31 -3.92
C SER A 845 -16.03 12.75 -5.15
N ASP A 846 -16.87 13.61 -5.74
CA ASP A 846 -17.60 13.34 -6.97
C ASP A 846 -16.68 12.97 -8.14
N GLN A 847 -15.39 13.35 -8.10
CA GLN A 847 -14.42 13.23 -9.22
C GLN A 847 -13.60 11.93 -9.18
N THR A 848 -13.45 11.31 -8.01
CA THR A 848 -12.50 10.20 -7.80
C THR A 848 -12.89 8.84 -8.37
N MET A 849 -14.07 8.66 -9.01
CA MET A 849 -14.58 7.33 -9.40
C MET A 849 -15.18 7.15 -10.78
N ALA A 850 -15.12 5.90 -11.25
CA ALA A 850 -16.09 5.28 -12.14
C ALA A 850 -16.86 4.20 -11.36
N SER A 851 -18.18 4.33 -11.25
CA SER A 851 -19.05 3.36 -10.58
C SER A 851 -19.47 2.22 -11.52
N LYS A 852 -19.89 1.07 -10.97
CA LYS A 852 -20.66 0.10 -11.75
C LYS A 852 -22.08 0.60 -11.96
N ALA A 853 -22.64 0.32 -13.13
CA ALA A 853 -24.02 0.65 -13.44
C ALA A 853 -24.97 -0.37 -12.77
N GLU A 854 -25.66 0.03 -11.71
CA GLU A 854 -26.87 -0.69 -11.31
C GLU A 854 -27.92 -0.60 -12.43
N GLY A 855 -28.45 -1.74 -12.86
CA GLY A 855 -29.56 -1.80 -13.82
C GLY A 855 -29.23 -1.42 -15.27
N GLY A 856 -27.95 -1.24 -15.66
CA GLY A 856 -27.55 -1.06 -17.06
C GLY A 856 -27.93 0.28 -17.71
N SER A 857 -28.36 1.27 -16.92
CA SER A 857 -28.42 2.66 -17.37
C SER A 857 -27.02 3.28 -17.31
N GLN A 858 -26.64 4.13 -18.27
CA GLN A 858 -25.25 4.59 -18.38
C GLN A 858 -24.79 5.38 -17.15
N VAL A 859 -23.76 4.86 -16.47
CA VAL A 859 -22.87 5.60 -15.59
C VAL A 859 -22.11 6.68 -16.39
N ASP A 860 -21.47 7.63 -15.69
CA ASP A 860 -20.48 8.56 -16.22
C ASP A 860 -19.19 7.86 -16.73
N GLY A 861 -19.35 6.93 -17.67
CA GLY A 861 -18.26 6.21 -18.35
C GLY A 861 -17.29 7.12 -19.12
N LYS A 862 -17.57 8.44 -19.17
CA LYS A 862 -16.68 9.48 -19.70
C LYS A 862 -15.29 9.50 -19.06
N ARG A 863 -15.15 8.98 -17.83
CA ARG A 863 -13.88 8.96 -17.08
C ARG A 863 -12.96 7.82 -17.45
N LEU A 864 -13.52 6.67 -17.85
CA LEU A 864 -12.79 5.55 -18.44
C LEU A 864 -12.68 5.69 -19.97
N GLN A 865 -13.59 6.46 -20.59
CA GLN A 865 -13.65 6.67 -22.04
C GLN A 865 -12.33 7.18 -22.62
N GLY A 866 -11.64 6.31 -23.37
CA GLY A 866 -10.37 6.63 -24.03
C GLY A 866 -9.14 6.43 -23.15
N VAL A 867 -9.28 5.87 -21.95
CA VAL A 867 -8.16 5.33 -21.18
C VAL A 867 -7.77 3.97 -21.72
N ASP A 868 -6.47 3.77 -21.97
CA ASP A 868 -5.93 2.60 -22.65
C ASP A 868 -5.70 1.43 -21.66
N TYR A 869 -6.74 1.01 -20.94
CA TYR A 869 -6.65 -0.10 -19.98
C TYR A 869 -6.68 -1.49 -20.63
N GLU A 870 -5.83 -2.39 -20.14
CA GLU A 870 -5.83 -3.82 -20.49
C GLU A 870 -7.04 -4.55 -19.87
N PHE A 871 -7.54 -4.07 -18.73
CA PHE A 871 -8.71 -4.63 -18.05
C PHE A 871 -9.56 -3.54 -17.37
N GLU A 872 -10.43 -2.90 -18.15
CA GLU A 872 -11.25 -1.75 -17.74
C GLU A 872 -12.10 -2.02 -16.47
N GLU A 873 -12.71 -3.20 -16.34
CA GLU A 873 -13.55 -3.56 -15.19
C GLU A 873 -12.78 -3.60 -13.85
N ALA A 874 -11.46 -3.71 -13.87
CA ALA A 874 -10.62 -3.62 -12.67
C ALA A 874 -10.41 -2.17 -12.18
N ALA A 875 -10.81 -1.17 -12.95
CA ALA A 875 -10.79 0.25 -12.55
C ALA A 875 -12.10 0.71 -11.88
N GLU A 876 -13.19 -0.07 -11.96
CA GLU A 876 -14.50 0.26 -11.41
C GLU A 876 -14.56 0.10 -9.87
N GLY A 877 -15.27 0.99 -9.16
CA GLY A 877 -15.48 0.85 -7.70
C GLY A 877 -15.93 2.10 -6.95
N SER A 878 -15.42 2.24 -5.71
CA SER A 878 -15.55 3.43 -4.85
C SER A 878 -14.15 3.95 -4.49
N SER A 879 -13.98 5.24 -4.23
CA SER A 879 -12.65 5.82 -3.98
C SER A 879 -12.15 5.56 -2.57
N ALA A 880 -13.09 5.22 -1.67
CA ALA A 880 -12.81 4.64 -0.37
C ALA A 880 -12.34 3.18 -0.44
N TYR A 881 -12.31 2.53 -1.61
CA TYR A 881 -11.84 1.14 -1.72
C TYR A 881 -10.36 1.05 -1.30
N GLY A 882 -10.10 0.22 -0.29
CA GLY A 882 -8.79 0.11 0.34
C GLY A 882 -8.58 0.99 1.58
N MET A 883 -9.54 1.85 1.96
CA MET A 883 -9.52 2.52 3.28
C MET A 883 -9.60 1.50 4.43
N PRO A 884 -9.11 1.80 5.64
CA PRO A 884 -9.15 0.88 6.79
C PRO A 884 -10.55 0.33 7.12
N GLY A 885 -11.58 1.19 7.04
CA GLY A 885 -12.99 0.80 7.19
C GLY A 885 -13.60 0.11 5.98
N TRP A 886 -12.83 -0.18 4.93
CA TRP A 886 -13.24 -1.02 3.81
C TRP A 886 -12.83 -2.48 4.05
N ILE A 887 -13.80 -3.38 4.26
CA ILE A 887 -13.52 -4.82 4.42
C ILE A 887 -12.92 -5.37 3.13
N ARG A 888 -11.72 -5.92 3.22
CA ARG A 888 -11.08 -6.68 2.13
C ARG A 888 -10.95 -8.15 2.47
N GLN A 889 -10.69 -8.96 1.45
CA GLN A 889 -10.45 -10.40 1.59
C GLN A 889 -9.39 -10.74 2.64
N ALA A 890 -8.26 -10.02 2.68
CA ALA A 890 -7.24 -10.24 3.70
C ALA A 890 -7.76 -10.01 5.12
N ASP A 891 -8.65 -9.04 5.33
CA ASP A 891 -9.20 -8.71 6.65
C ASP A 891 -10.08 -9.86 7.19
N VAL A 892 -10.79 -10.56 6.31
CA VAL A 892 -11.56 -11.80 6.61
C VAL A 892 -10.65 -13.02 6.74
N LEU A 893 -9.65 -13.17 5.85
CA LEU A 893 -8.73 -14.30 5.86
C LEU A 893 -7.76 -14.28 7.03
N ARG A 894 -7.40 -13.11 7.57
CA ARG A 894 -6.35 -12.96 8.61
C ARG A 894 -6.48 -13.96 9.76
N PRO A 895 -7.63 -14.10 10.45
CA PRO A 895 -7.78 -15.08 11.54
C PRO A 895 -8.03 -16.53 11.11
N ILE A 896 -8.49 -16.80 9.87
CA ILE A 896 -8.91 -18.16 9.45
C ILE A 896 -7.91 -18.86 8.53
N ALA A 897 -7.07 -18.12 7.78
CA ALA A 897 -6.06 -18.68 6.88
C ALA A 897 -5.15 -19.75 7.54
N PRO A 898 -4.75 -19.64 8.82
CA PRO A 898 -3.97 -20.69 9.50
C PRO A 898 -4.65 -22.06 9.61
N VAL A 899 -5.98 -22.14 9.47
CA VAL A 899 -6.75 -23.41 9.50
C VAL A 899 -7.34 -23.82 8.14
N LEU A 900 -7.09 -23.06 7.06
CA LEU A 900 -7.57 -23.43 5.73
C LEU A 900 -6.68 -24.49 5.06
N SER A 901 -7.31 -25.40 4.31
CA SER A 901 -6.64 -26.34 3.40
C SER A 901 -7.51 -26.58 2.16
N ALA A 902 -6.89 -26.87 1.01
CA ALA A 902 -7.59 -27.35 -0.19
C ALA A 902 -7.96 -28.85 -0.13
N ARG A 903 -7.43 -29.58 0.86
CA ARG A 903 -7.63 -31.03 1.05
C ARG A 903 -7.84 -31.37 2.52
N ASP A 904 -8.73 -32.32 2.79
CA ASP A 904 -8.89 -32.90 4.11
C ASP A 904 -7.82 -33.96 4.40
N ASP A 905 -7.44 -34.06 5.67
CA ASP A 905 -6.70 -35.21 6.22
C ASP A 905 -7.59 -36.04 7.17
N THR A 906 -8.79 -35.58 7.54
CA THR A 906 -9.78 -36.32 8.35
C THR A 906 -11.07 -36.54 7.56
N PHE A 907 -11.50 -37.80 7.45
CA PHE A 907 -12.65 -38.23 6.67
C PHE A 907 -13.65 -38.99 7.53
N THR A 908 -14.94 -38.74 7.34
CA THR A 908 -16.01 -39.61 7.85
C THR A 908 -16.51 -40.48 6.71
N ILE A 909 -16.20 -41.77 6.76
CA ILE A 909 -16.57 -42.75 5.74
C ILE A 909 -17.78 -43.53 6.25
N ARG A 910 -18.93 -43.37 5.59
CA ARG A 910 -20.10 -44.24 5.79
C ARG A 910 -20.16 -45.31 4.70
N ALA A 911 -20.37 -46.55 5.11
CA ALA A 911 -20.48 -47.69 4.21
C ALA A 911 -21.69 -48.57 4.59
N TYR A 912 -22.19 -49.32 3.61
CA TYR A 912 -23.15 -50.40 3.84
C TYR A 912 -22.68 -51.67 3.12
N GLY A 913 -23.11 -52.83 3.63
CA GLY A 913 -22.81 -54.12 3.03
C GLY A 913 -23.98 -55.09 3.17
N ASP A 914 -24.32 -55.74 2.05
CA ASP A 914 -25.32 -56.79 1.98
C ASP A 914 -24.62 -58.17 1.93
N SER A 915 -24.98 -59.07 2.84
CA SER A 915 -24.63 -60.49 2.74
C SER A 915 -25.68 -61.19 1.88
N VAL A 916 -25.28 -61.96 0.87
CA VAL A 916 -26.19 -62.65 -0.06
C VAL A 916 -25.98 -64.16 -0.07
N ASP A 917 -27.03 -64.92 -0.39
CA ASP A 917 -26.92 -66.34 -0.69
C ASP A 917 -26.44 -66.61 -2.12
N ALA A 918 -26.25 -67.89 -2.47
CA ALA A 918 -25.81 -68.33 -3.80
C ALA A 918 -26.78 -68.00 -4.95
N THR A 919 -27.99 -67.49 -4.65
CA THR A 919 -28.97 -67.00 -5.63
C THR A 919 -29.02 -65.48 -5.74
N GLY A 920 -28.19 -64.77 -4.97
CA GLY A 920 -28.16 -63.30 -4.89
C GLY A 920 -29.21 -62.71 -3.95
N LYS A 921 -29.91 -63.53 -3.15
CA LYS A 921 -30.88 -63.03 -2.18
C LYS A 921 -30.16 -62.50 -0.94
N VAL A 922 -30.45 -61.25 -0.56
CA VAL A 922 -29.93 -60.62 0.65
C VAL A 922 -30.41 -61.36 1.90
N LEU A 923 -29.46 -61.78 2.73
CA LEU A 923 -29.64 -62.47 4.01
C LEU A 923 -29.51 -61.52 5.20
N ALA A 924 -28.59 -60.55 5.12
CA ALA A 924 -28.35 -59.56 6.16
C ALA A 924 -27.81 -58.26 5.55
N ARG A 925 -28.03 -57.14 6.24
CA ARG A 925 -27.44 -55.84 5.94
C ARG A 925 -26.75 -55.27 7.16
N ALA A 926 -25.66 -54.55 6.95
CA ALA A 926 -25.00 -53.77 7.99
C ALA A 926 -24.58 -52.41 7.42
N TRP A 927 -24.63 -51.38 8.26
CA TRP A 927 -24.16 -50.03 7.98
C TRP A 927 -23.14 -49.62 9.02
N CYS A 928 -22.08 -48.92 8.63
CA CYS A 928 -21.06 -48.45 9.55
C CYS A 928 -20.54 -47.05 9.18
N GLU A 929 -20.01 -46.37 10.18
CA GLU A 929 -19.31 -45.10 10.07
C GLU A 929 -17.91 -45.26 10.68
N ALA A 930 -16.89 -44.88 9.92
CA ALA A 930 -15.51 -44.83 10.36
C ALA A 930 -14.98 -43.40 10.20
N VAL A 931 -14.40 -42.83 11.26
CA VAL A 931 -13.59 -41.61 11.13
C VAL A 931 -12.15 -42.03 10.92
N VAL A 932 -11.58 -41.62 9.79
CA VAL A 932 -10.23 -41.98 9.35
C VAL A 932 -9.41 -40.70 9.25
N GLN A 933 -8.22 -40.69 9.87
CA GLN A 933 -7.32 -39.53 9.91
C GLN A 933 -5.96 -39.91 9.33
N ARG A 934 -5.37 -39.04 8.51
CA ARG A 934 -3.98 -39.15 8.05
C ARG A 934 -3.03 -38.84 9.20
N THR A 935 -1.95 -39.61 9.34
CA THR A 935 -0.88 -39.31 10.30
C THR A 935 0.32 -38.69 9.59
N ARG A 936 1.27 -38.16 10.36
CA ARG A 936 2.56 -37.71 9.83
C ARG A 936 3.39 -38.85 9.24
N ASP A 937 3.15 -40.09 9.66
CA ASP A 937 4.00 -41.22 9.34
C ASP A 937 3.79 -41.70 7.90
N PHE A 938 4.85 -42.13 7.24
CA PHE A 938 4.76 -42.76 5.95
C PHE A 938 4.15 -44.18 6.03
N CYS A 939 3.67 -44.71 4.90
CA CYS A 939 3.16 -46.07 4.85
C CYS A 939 4.29 -47.09 5.10
N ASP A 940 5.41 -46.92 4.39
CA ASP A 940 6.68 -47.58 4.63
C ASP A 940 7.49 -46.76 5.65
N GLU A 941 7.79 -47.37 6.80
CA GLU A 941 8.45 -46.77 7.97
C GLU A 941 9.97 -46.61 7.79
N THR A 942 10.52 -46.97 6.62
CA THR A 942 11.93 -46.69 6.29
C THR A 942 12.20 -45.23 5.91
N GLU A 943 11.15 -44.41 5.74
CA GLU A 943 11.27 -42.97 5.50
C GLU A 943 10.75 -42.18 6.70
N ASP A 944 11.57 -41.25 7.20
CA ASP A 944 11.26 -40.47 8.39
C ASP A 944 10.04 -39.56 8.20
N ALA A 945 9.19 -39.48 9.22
CA ALA A 945 7.93 -38.76 9.12
C ALA A 945 8.10 -37.24 8.94
N ASP A 946 9.20 -36.66 9.42
CA ASP A 946 9.60 -35.26 9.19
C ASP A 946 10.39 -35.04 7.89
N SER A 947 10.57 -36.07 7.05
CA SER A 947 11.27 -35.91 5.76
C SER A 947 10.67 -34.77 4.93
N ILE A 948 11.57 -33.92 4.47
CA ILE A 948 11.32 -32.75 3.62
C ILE A 948 11.51 -33.07 2.13
N GLU A 949 12.14 -34.20 1.83
CA GLU A 949 12.41 -34.67 0.47
C GLU A 949 11.22 -35.49 -0.08
N PRO A 950 11.02 -35.55 -1.41
CA PRO A 950 10.05 -36.43 -2.02
C PRO A 950 10.28 -37.91 -1.65
N PRO A 951 9.22 -38.72 -1.50
CA PRO A 951 9.36 -40.12 -1.14
C PRO A 951 10.16 -40.90 -2.20
N SER A 952 11.12 -41.69 -1.74
CA SER A 952 12.02 -42.52 -2.54
C SER A 952 11.51 -43.96 -2.68
N SER A 953 10.76 -44.46 -1.69
CA SER A 953 10.20 -45.81 -1.70
C SER A 953 8.99 -45.90 -2.64
N ASN A 954 8.90 -46.97 -3.44
CA ASN A 954 7.75 -47.21 -4.31
C ASN A 954 6.42 -47.25 -3.52
N VAL A 955 6.46 -47.67 -2.25
CA VAL A 955 5.27 -47.71 -1.38
C VAL A 955 4.81 -46.29 -1.06
N ASN A 956 5.71 -45.40 -0.65
CA ASN A 956 5.36 -44.03 -0.28
C ASN A 956 5.09 -43.14 -1.51
N GLN A 957 5.69 -43.44 -2.66
CA GLN A 957 5.31 -42.81 -3.94
C GLN A 957 3.88 -43.15 -4.38
N ILE A 958 3.38 -44.34 -4.06
CA ILE A 958 2.02 -44.79 -4.43
C ILE A 958 0.98 -44.40 -3.36
N PHE A 959 1.30 -44.59 -2.08
CA PHE A 959 0.33 -44.48 -0.97
C PHE A 959 0.58 -43.27 -0.05
N GLY A 960 1.78 -42.69 -0.04
CA GLY A 960 2.13 -41.53 0.79
C GLY A 960 2.10 -41.81 2.29
N ARG A 961 1.50 -40.87 3.04
CA ARG A 961 1.37 -40.96 4.50
C ARG A 961 0.19 -41.84 4.92
N ARG A 962 0.36 -42.53 6.04
CA ARG A 962 -0.56 -43.51 6.62
C ARG A 962 -1.89 -42.89 7.02
N TYR A 963 -2.95 -43.68 6.93
CA TYR A 963 -4.27 -43.36 7.49
C TYR A 963 -4.60 -44.34 8.62
N VAL A 964 -5.19 -43.82 9.71
CA VAL A 964 -5.62 -44.60 10.87
C VAL A 964 -7.10 -44.37 11.17
N ILE A 965 -7.79 -45.43 11.61
CA ILE A 965 -9.17 -45.34 12.07
C ILE A 965 -9.17 -44.75 13.48
N LYS A 966 -9.69 -43.53 13.64
CA LYS A 966 -9.82 -42.83 14.94
C LYS A 966 -11.08 -43.23 15.70
N SER A 967 -12.14 -43.56 14.99
CA SER A 967 -13.37 -44.13 15.57
C SER A 967 -14.10 -45.01 14.55
N PHE A 968 -14.87 -45.95 15.06
CA PHE A 968 -15.75 -46.82 14.27
C PHE A 968 -17.04 -47.06 15.05
N ARG A 969 -18.19 -46.98 14.38
CA ARG A 969 -19.49 -47.39 14.93
C ARG A 969 -20.36 -48.06 13.87
N TRP A 970 -21.24 -48.95 14.33
CA TRP A 970 -22.34 -49.44 13.52
C TRP A 970 -23.44 -48.36 13.48
N LEU A 971 -24.11 -48.26 12.34
CA LEU A 971 -25.25 -47.37 12.09
C LEU A 971 -26.53 -48.18 11.94
N ASN A 972 -27.66 -47.54 12.26
CA ASN A 972 -28.97 -47.98 11.82
C ASN A 972 -29.22 -47.57 10.36
N SER A 973 -30.18 -48.20 9.69
CA SER A 973 -30.47 -47.96 8.26
C SER A 973 -31.00 -46.55 7.95
N ASP A 974 -31.45 -45.83 8.97
CA ASP A 974 -31.99 -44.45 8.93
C ASP A 974 -30.94 -43.37 9.21
N GLU A 975 -29.67 -43.72 9.44
CA GLU A 975 -28.56 -42.78 9.68
C GLU A 975 -27.69 -42.46 8.44
N ILE A 976 -28.07 -42.93 7.24
CA ILE A 976 -27.29 -42.86 5.97
C ILE A 976 -27.87 -41.86 4.96
#